data_AF-A0A2P4WX36-F1
#
_entry.id   AF-A0A2P4WX36-F1
#
_cell.length_a   1.000
_cell.length_b   1.000
_cell.length_c   1.000
_cell.angle_alpha   90.00
_cell.angle_beta   90.00
_cell.angle_gamma   90.00
#
_symmetry.space_group_name_H-M   'P 1'
#
loop_
_entity.id
_entity.type
_entity.pdbx_description
1 polymer ?
#
loop_
_entity_poly.entity_id
_entity_poly.type
_entity_poly.pdbx_seq_one_letter_code
_entity_poly.pdbx_strand_id
1 'polypeptide(L)'
;MTGTPSPNTLQSADLQYIHGLLVFLRNQPYGRPDGYAWSKAIARPFERNEVIGFYRLQHLLSRIMIRHTKDSIRDILPYPIRHTVVVDPTPSELKLYNAIAEYVQASLVITSIDLPRYSDSQNRDTPAQVHPDSLLHRKNRSAAGHLENDLTLAVMGGYAIEWTVKKKRKNDTISKLRSFEVEESRMSTVIEYLNGMYKKTKTKCRECGFKRRFLMVLPCGHLCCAHCVEDIKKELGPSCCLCHKSYCRNGFKALQPGIHAEAPEDNDQRRKKVSVNKKRKRAGTKNKKTVRLVNYKRDFWKIESSKIFYMATRIRELMKEFARPSRGQQDELKVIIFSQHRESIWRTKVAFTQLDIPTADFIALINPQQRIKNLEEFRSNSDVHVLLLSNLGSHGLDLSFVTHIFLLEEIWDKSVEQQVISRAHRMGARHSVVVEQLWMRGTVECQLTSSNKQLFKSERSVEDSGSVQKQPTREEVQEASSADKSSFQQLKINYILSNLRMLGGEMAGKDSEVRFSVLDESEHTIRQGVHTISESGDVTTVSTMRTPSEPVTSGTRVRPTHPQSCTVSTTGTSRRPKRKPTFAEVIVIDDSSSDEEHKKENDSEDEFRVPRQHFSRVKQESTNEDTGAVKAAQQHTIRVKQEPIYIDEDTESE
;
A
#
# COMPACT_ATOMS: atom_id res chain seq x y z
N MET A 1 6.94 -4.59 25.57
CA MET A 1 6.49 -3.23 25.21
C MET A 1 5.19 -3.32 24.41
N THR A 2 4.23 -2.41 24.61
CA THR A 2 3.04 -2.25 23.76
C THR A 2 2.81 -0.76 23.51
N GLY A 3 2.26 -0.39 22.34
CA GLY A 3 1.85 0.99 22.04
C GLY A 3 0.42 1.32 22.49
N THR A 4 -0.40 0.29 22.68
CA THR A 4 -1.82 0.36 23.07
C THR A 4 -2.09 -0.76 24.08
N PRO A 5 -1.93 -0.52 25.40
CA PRO A 5 -2.15 -1.56 26.43
C PRO A 5 -3.63 -1.93 26.60
N SER A 6 -4.53 -1.01 26.25
CA SER A 6 -5.96 -1.22 26.03
C SER A 6 -6.26 -0.82 24.56
N PRO A 7 -6.81 -1.72 23.73
CA PRO A 7 -7.21 -1.41 22.35
C PRO A 7 -8.26 -0.29 22.26
N ASN A 8 -9.35 -0.40 23.03
CA ASN A 8 -10.35 0.65 23.20
C ASN A 8 -10.27 1.22 24.62
N THR A 9 -10.55 2.51 24.79
CA THR A 9 -10.37 3.20 26.08
C THR A 9 -11.68 3.34 26.89
N LEU A 10 -12.81 2.86 26.34
CA LEU A 10 -14.17 3.17 26.83
C LEU A 10 -15.03 1.93 27.13
N GLN A 11 -14.49 0.70 27.05
CA GLN A 11 -15.25 -0.53 27.30
C GLN A 11 -14.63 -1.36 28.43
N SER A 12 -15.49 -2.00 29.22
CA SER A 12 -15.12 -2.84 30.36
C SER A 12 -14.24 -4.04 30.00
N ALA A 13 -14.43 -4.60 28.79
CA ALA A 13 -13.66 -5.71 28.28
C ALA A 13 -12.14 -5.41 28.20
N ASP A 14 -11.75 -4.17 27.90
CA ASP A 14 -10.35 -3.83 27.63
C ASP A 14 -9.44 -3.84 28.87
N LEU A 15 -10.01 -3.76 30.09
CA LEU A 15 -9.26 -3.93 31.34
C LEU A 15 -8.70 -5.35 31.50
N GLN A 16 -9.23 -6.34 30.79
CA GLN A 16 -8.70 -7.71 30.78
C GLN A 16 -7.31 -7.78 30.11
N TYR A 17 -7.02 -6.93 29.13
CA TYR A 17 -5.67 -6.85 28.54
C TYR A 17 -4.64 -6.31 29.53
N ILE A 18 -5.02 -5.31 30.35
CA ILE A 18 -4.15 -4.78 31.41
C ILE A 18 -3.91 -5.84 32.49
N HIS A 19 -4.94 -6.63 32.87
CA HIS A 19 -4.75 -7.78 33.77
C HIS A 19 -3.78 -8.83 33.19
N GLY A 20 -3.93 -9.19 31.91
CA GLY A 20 -3.00 -10.11 31.23
C GLY A 20 -1.55 -9.61 31.25
N LEU A 21 -1.33 -8.30 31.08
CA LEU A 21 -0.01 -7.68 31.22
C LEU A 21 0.51 -7.72 32.67
N LEU A 22 -0.35 -7.50 33.67
CA LEU A 22 0.02 -7.61 35.09
C LEU A 22 0.38 -9.04 35.50
N VAL A 23 -0.32 -10.04 34.97
CA VAL A 23 0.00 -11.48 35.16
C VAL A 23 1.33 -11.83 34.51
N PHE A 24 1.59 -11.36 33.28
CA PHE A 24 2.90 -11.51 32.63
C PHE A 24 4.03 -10.87 33.44
N LEU A 25 3.82 -9.67 33.97
CA LEU A 25 4.77 -8.96 34.85
C LEU A 25 4.79 -9.51 36.30
N ARG A 26 3.97 -10.52 36.63
CA ARG A 26 3.82 -11.13 37.98
C ARG A 26 3.54 -10.12 39.10
N ASN A 27 2.98 -8.94 38.78
CA ASN A 27 2.87 -7.80 39.69
C ASN A 27 1.87 -8.04 40.83
N GLN A 28 2.32 -8.54 41.98
CA GLN A 28 1.44 -8.81 43.11
C GLN A 28 0.89 -7.51 43.75
N PRO A 29 -0.38 -7.49 44.22
CA PRO A 29 -1.35 -8.59 44.22
C PRO A 29 -2.19 -8.68 42.93
N TYR A 30 -2.11 -7.73 42.00
CA TYR A 30 -3.05 -7.59 40.89
C TYR A 30 -2.80 -8.57 39.74
N GLY A 31 -1.55 -8.94 39.49
CA GLY A 31 -1.09 -9.92 38.52
C GLY A 31 -1.24 -11.38 38.96
N ARG A 32 -2.21 -11.68 39.83
CA ARG A 32 -2.60 -13.08 40.11
C ARG A 32 -3.46 -13.64 38.97
N PRO A 33 -3.25 -14.89 38.54
CA PRO A 33 -4.12 -15.54 37.55
C PRO A 33 -5.59 -15.63 37.99
N ASP A 34 -5.87 -15.60 39.30
CA ASP A 34 -7.24 -15.58 39.85
C ASP A 34 -8.05 -14.33 39.48
N GLY A 35 -7.40 -13.23 39.11
CA GLY A 35 -8.03 -11.94 38.81
C GLY A 35 -8.81 -11.31 39.97
N TYR A 36 -8.84 -11.90 41.17
CA TYR A 36 -9.73 -11.49 42.26
C TYR A 36 -9.35 -10.12 42.81
N ALA A 37 -8.06 -9.91 43.12
CA ALA A 37 -7.57 -8.63 43.62
C ALA A 37 -7.75 -7.51 42.59
N TRP A 38 -7.50 -7.79 41.31
CA TRP A 38 -7.72 -6.86 40.19
C TRP A 38 -9.20 -6.51 40.03
N SER A 39 -10.07 -7.51 39.96
CA SER A 39 -11.52 -7.32 39.75
C SER A 39 -12.17 -6.56 40.91
N LYS A 40 -11.82 -6.91 42.15
CA LYS A 40 -12.38 -6.28 43.36
C LYS A 40 -11.88 -4.85 43.58
N ALA A 41 -10.60 -4.56 43.34
CA ALA A 41 -10.01 -3.26 43.68
C ALA A 41 -10.04 -2.24 42.54
N ILE A 42 -9.97 -2.69 41.28
CA ILE A 42 -9.79 -1.82 40.11
C ILE A 42 -10.91 -2.02 39.09
N ALA A 43 -11.12 -3.23 38.56
CA ALA A 43 -12.01 -3.41 37.41
C ALA A 43 -13.47 -3.09 37.74
N ARG A 44 -14.08 -3.73 38.75
CA ARG A 44 -15.50 -3.50 39.09
C ARG A 44 -15.79 -2.06 39.51
N PRO A 45 -14.93 -1.37 40.31
CA PRO A 45 -15.08 0.07 40.53
C PRO A 45 -15.03 0.90 39.24
N PHE A 46 -14.07 0.62 38.35
CA PHE A 46 -13.93 1.34 37.08
C PHE A 46 -15.14 1.10 36.14
N GLU A 47 -15.61 -0.14 36.03
CA GLU A 47 -16.82 -0.55 35.28
C GLU A 47 -18.10 0.18 35.73
N ARG A 48 -18.13 0.63 36.99
CA ARG A 48 -19.24 1.40 37.59
C ARG A 48 -19.03 2.91 37.54
N ASN A 49 -17.96 3.38 36.90
CA ASN A 49 -17.48 4.77 36.94
C ASN A 49 -17.18 5.29 38.37
N GLU A 50 -16.86 4.40 39.32
CA GLU A 50 -16.39 4.81 40.65
C GLU A 50 -14.99 5.44 40.53
N VAL A 51 -14.85 6.71 40.89
CA VAL A 51 -13.60 7.50 40.78
C VAL A 51 -12.40 6.83 41.46
N ILE A 52 -12.65 6.03 42.50
CA ILE A 52 -11.60 5.26 43.20
C ILE A 52 -10.98 4.16 42.33
N GLY A 53 -11.72 3.59 41.37
CA GLY A 53 -11.20 2.64 40.38
C GLY A 53 -10.21 3.31 39.43
N PHE A 54 -10.57 4.51 38.94
CA PHE A 54 -9.70 5.32 38.08
C PHE A 54 -8.39 5.68 38.78
N TYR A 55 -8.43 6.24 40.00
CA TYR A 55 -7.19 6.60 40.71
C TYR A 55 -6.31 5.40 41.06
N ARG A 56 -6.89 4.24 41.42
CA ARG A 56 -6.12 3.01 41.66
C ARG A 56 -5.45 2.51 40.38
N LEU A 57 -6.15 2.54 39.24
CA LEU A 57 -5.57 2.19 37.94
C LEU A 57 -4.44 3.15 37.56
N GLN A 58 -4.66 4.46 37.69
CA GLN A 58 -3.67 5.50 37.38
C GLN A 58 -2.42 5.35 38.26
N HIS A 59 -2.58 5.13 39.57
CA HIS A 59 -1.49 4.99 40.53
C HIS A 59 -0.71 3.67 40.35
N LEU A 60 -1.38 2.59 39.95
CA LEU A 60 -0.71 1.34 39.58
C LEU A 60 0.11 1.54 38.31
N LEU A 61 -0.50 2.08 37.25
CA LEU A 61 0.14 2.28 35.96
C LEU A 61 1.31 3.26 36.05
N SER A 62 1.22 4.35 36.83
CA SER A 62 2.33 5.32 36.95
C SER A 62 3.60 4.74 37.60
N ARG A 63 3.48 3.63 38.34
CA ARG A 63 4.63 2.92 38.93
C ARG A 63 5.26 1.86 38.03
N ILE A 64 4.51 1.33 37.05
CA ILE A 64 4.93 0.15 36.25
C ILE A 64 4.98 0.40 34.73
N MET A 65 4.44 1.53 34.26
CA MET A 65 4.31 1.86 32.84
C MET A 65 4.90 3.25 32.56
N ILE A 66 6.09 3.27 31.98
CA ILE A 66 6.61 4.46 31.30
C ILE A 66 5.88 4.59 29.96
N ARG A 67 5.11 5.67 29.78
CA ARG A 67 4.41 5.99 28.52
C ARG A 67 4.95 7.30 27.95
N HIS A 68 5.74 7.19 26.89
CA HIS A 68 6.07 8.33 26.04
C HIS A 68 4.96 8.56 25.01
N THR A 69 4.55 9.81 24.83
CA THR A 69 3.83 10.26 23.63
C THR A 69 4.84 10.57 22.51
N LYS A 70 4.38 10.69 21.26
CA LYS A 70 5.21 11.21 20.14
C LYS A 70 5.79 12.60 20.47
N ASP A 71 5.12 13.37 21.33
CA ASP A 71 5.51 14.72 21.70
C ASP A 71 6.62 14.73 22.76
N SER A 72 6.51 13.85 23.77
CA SER A 72 7.52 13.67 24.83
C SER A 72 8.87 13.09 24.37
N ILE A 73 9.04 12.88 23.05
CA ILE A 73 10.30 12.40 22.45
C ILE A 73 10.85 13.36 21.39
N ARG A 74 10.15 14.46 21.05
CA ARG A 74 10.58 15.43 20.03
C ARG A 74 11.95 16.03 20.35
N ASP A 75 12.19 16.32 21.62
CA ASP A 75 13.41 16.95 22.14
C ASP A 75 14.65 16.03 22.07
N ILE A 76 14.43 14.72 21.82
CA ILE A 76 15.45 13.67 21.74
C ILE A 76 15.56 13.13 20.32
N LEU A 77 14.43 13.05 19.60
CA LEU A 77 14.31 12.44 18.27
C LEU A 77 13.45 13.35 17.37
N PRO A 78 14.07 14.11 16.43
CA PRO A 78 13.35 14.95 15.49
C PRO A 78 12.34 14.16 14.63
N TYR A 79 11.34 14.85 14.09
CA TYR A 79 10.34 14.24 13.21
C TYR A 79 10.97 13.53 12.00
N PRO A 80 10.34 12.44 11.47
CA PRO A 80 10.78 11.78 10.25
C PRO A 80 10.85 12.78 9.09
N ILE A 81 11.97 12.81 8.38
CA ILE A 81 12.14 13.65 7.19
C ILE A 81 11.41 12.98 6.03
N ARG A 82 10.39 13.62 5.45
CA ARG A 82 9.62 13.05 4.34
C ARG A 82 9.99 13.69 3.01
N HIS A 83 10.17 12.85 2.00
CA HIS A 83 10.37 13.27 0.63
C HIS A 83 9.41 12.53 -0.31
N THR A 84 8.93 13.23 -1.34
CA THR A 84 8.19 12.61 -2.45
C THR A 84 9.11 12.47 -3.64
N VAL A 85 9.38 11.23 -4.07
CA VAL A 85 10.20 10.93 -5.25
C VAL A 85 9.31 10.65 -6.44
N VAL A 86 9.28 11.59 -7.39
CA VAL A 86 8.60 11.43 -8.67
C VAL A 86 9.61 10.89 -9.69
N VAL A 87 9.41 9.65 -10.14
CA VAL A 87 10.23 9.02 -11.18
C VAL A 87 9.51 9.01 -12.53
N ASP A 88 10.27 9.18 -13.60
CA ASP A 88 9.77 9.07 -14.97
C ASP A 88 9.63 7.59 -15.38
N PRO A 89 8.55 7.19 -16.08
CA PRO A 89 8.34 5.81 -16.50
C PRO A 89 9.38 5.34 -17.53
N THR A 90 9.68 4.04 -17.54
CA THR A 90 10.35 3.42 -18.70
C THR A 90 9.41 3.37 -19.91
N PRO A 91 9.93 3.25 -21.15
CA PRO A 91 9.08 3.05 -22.34
C PRO A 91 8.15 1.83 -22.22
N SER A 92 8.59 0.78 -21.52
CA SER A 92 7.80 -0.42 -21.21
C SER A 92 6.66 -0.14 -20.23
N GLU A 93 6.94 0.53 -19.11
CA GLU A 93 5.94 0.94 -18.10
C GLU A 93 4.90 1.90 -18.73
N LEU A 94 5.38 2.93 -19.44
CA LEU A 94 4.54 3.90 -20.16
C LEU A 94 3.55 3.20 -21.11
N LYS A 95 4.05 2.29 -21.94
CA LYS A 95 3.26 1.55 -22.94
C LYS A 95 2.21 0.64 -22.32
N LEU A 96 2.52 0.05 -21.16
CA LEU A 96 1.61 -0.84 -20.43
C LEU A 96 0.51 -0.05 -19.70
N TYR A 97 0.90 0.96 -18.91
CA TYR A 97 -0.03 1.84 -18.19
C TYR A 97 -1.02 2.49 -19.17
N ASN A 98 -0.52 3.04 -20.29
CA ASN A 98 -1.36 3.63 -21.33
C ASN A 98 -2.32 2.64 -22.00
N ALA A 99 -1.95 1.35 -22.13
CA ALA A 99 -2.87 0.35 -22.67
C ALA A 99 -4.01 0.02 -21.68
N ILE A 100 -3.71 -0.06 -20.38
CA ILE A 100 -4.72 -0.23 -19.33
C ILE A 100 -5.64 1.00 -19.27
N ALA A 101 -5.08 2.20 -19.31
CA ALA A 101 -5.86 3.45 -19.28
C ALA A 101 -6.80 3.60 -20.50
N GLU A 102 -6.36 3.32 -21.73
CA GLU A 102 -7.25 3.32 -22.91
C GLU A 102 -8.39 2.30 -22.78
N TYR A 103 -8.12 1.10 -22.23
CA TYR A 103 -9.14 0.06 -22.01
C TYR A 103 -10.17 0.48 -20.96
N VAL A 104 -9.72 0.97 -19.81
CA VAL A 104 -10.59 1.39 -18.71
C VAL A 104 -11.45 2.59 -19.10
N GLN A 105 -10.88 3.58 -19.81
CA GLN A 105 -11.64 4.72 -20.32
C GLN A 105 -12.73 4.25 -21.29
N ALA A 106 -12.44 3.30 -22.19
CA ALA A 106 -13.46 2.71 -23.05
C ALA A 106 -14.58 2.00 -22.25
N SER A 107 -14.23 1.23 -21.20
CA SER A 107 -15.22 0.60 -20.33
C SER A 107 -16.11 1.62 -19.59
N LEU A 108 -15.55 2.72 -19.09
CA LEU A 108 -16.31 3.78 -18.40
C LEU A 108 -17.26 4.54 -19.34
N VAL A 109 -16.88 4.74 -20.61
CA VAL A 109 -17.77 5.33 -21.61
C VAL A 109 -18.90 4.36 -21.98
N ILE A 110 -18.62 3.06 -22.07
CA ILE A 110 -19.65 2.02 -22.31
C ILE A 110 -20.70 1.99 -21.19
N THR A 111 -20.30 2.03 -19.92
CA THR A 111 -21.23 1.89 -18.79
C THR A 111 -21.87 3.21 -18.36
N SER A 112 -21.31 4.36 -18.73
CA SER A 112 -21.94 5.66 -18.49
C SER A 112 -22.92 6.09 -19.59
N ILE A 113 -22.98 5.43 -20.75
CA ILE A 113 -23.76 5.87 -21.92
C ILE A 113 -25.26 6.03 -21.65
N ASP A 114 -25.77 5.31 -20.64
CA ASP A 114 -27.19 5.31 -20.23
C ASP A 114 -27.56 6.45 -19.27
N LEU A 115 -26.56 7.10 -18.67
CA LEU A 115 -26.80 8.24 -17.80
C LEU A 115 -27.29 9.45 -18.60
N PRO A 116 -28.19 10.29 -18.04
CA PRO A 116 -28.62 11.55 -18.65
C PRO A 116 -27.44 12.53 -18.82
N ARG A 117 -27.61 13.55 -19.68
CA ARG A 117 -26.55 14.56 -19.94
C ARG A 117 -26.24 15.42 -18.70
N TYR A 118 -27.26 15.66 -17.89
CA TYR A 118 -27.17 16.30 -16.58
C TYR A 118 -27.59 15.30 -15.51
N SER A 119 -26.88 15.27 -14.38
CA SER A 119 -27.49 14.81 -13.14
C SER A 119 -28.45 15.90 -12.66
N ASP A 120 -29.75 15.62 -12.67
CA ASP A 120 -30.71 16.50 -11.99
C ASP A 120 -30.31 16.63 -10.52
N SER A 121 -30.47 17.83 -9.96
CA SER A 121 -29.90 18.18 -8.65
C SER A 121 -30.44 17.34 -7.50
N GLN A 122 -31.58 16.68 -7.71
CA GLN A 122 -32.26 15.81 -6.75
C GLN A 122 -31.92 14.31 -6.89
N ASN A 123 -31.33 13.85 -8.00
CA ASN A 123 -30.97 12.43 -8.16
C ASN A 123 -29.63 12.23 -8.88
N ARG A 124 -28.56 12.07 -8.09
CA ARG A 124 -27.20 11.77 -8.59
C ARG A 124 -27.00 10.27 -8.82
N ASP A 125 -27.72 9.72 -9.80
CA ASP A 125 -27.54 8.35 -10.26
C ASP A 125 -26.13 8.15 -10.83
N THR A 126 -25.25 7.51 -10.06
CA THR A 126 -23.88 7.22 -10.48
C THR A 126 -23.83 5.99 -11.39
N PRO A 127 -22.75 5.81 -12.20
CA PRO A 127 -22.56 4.56 -12.92
C PRO A 127 -22.37 3.34 -11.99
N ALA A 128 -22.21 3.54 -10.68
CA ALA A 128 -22.17 2.48 -9.67
C ALA A 128 -23.56 2.00 -9.22
N GLN A 129 -24.62 2.77 -9.47
CA GLN A 129 -26.01 2.44 -9.14
C GLN A 129 -26.75 1.90 -10.38
N VAL A 130 -26.59 2.56 -11.54
CA VAL A 130 -27.40 2.27 -12.73
C VAL A 130 -26.96 1.01 -13.49
N HIS A 131 -25.67 0.67 -13.51
CA HIS A 131 -25.15 -0.41 -14.36
C HIS A 131 -24.45 -1.51 -13.53
N PRO A 132 -25.07 -2.69 -13.34
CA PRO A 132 -24.48 -3.80 -12.58
C PRO A 132 -23.09 -4.24 -13.06
N ASP A 133 -22.81 -4.11 -14.35
CA ASP A 133 -21.51 -4.43 -14.98
C ASP A 133 -20.45 -3.31 -14.91
N SER A 134 -20.75 -2.20 -14.23
CA SER A 134 -19.79 -1.10 -14.05
C SER A 134 -18.65 -1.50 -13.13
N LEU A 135 -17.42 -1.10 -13.45
CA LEU A 135 -16.26 -1.24 -12.55
C LEU A 135 -16.47 -0.49 -11.22
N LEU A 136 -17.39 0.49 -11.21
CA LEU A 136 -17.76 1.25 -10.01
C LEU A 136 -18.86 0.54 -9.18
N HIS A 137 -19.56 -0.46 -9.70
CA HIS A 137 -20.67 -1.14 -9.01
C HIS A 137 -20.16 -2.18 -7.98
N ARG A 138 -20.72 -2.21 -6.76
CA ARG A 138 -20.20 -3.00 -5.60
C ARG A 138 -19.99 -4.49 -5.89
N LYS A 139 -20.83 -5.13 -6.74
CA LYS A 139 -20.66 -6.54 -7.17
C LYS A 139 -19.31 -6.77 -7.89
N ASN A 140 -18.76 -5.75 -8.55
CA ASN A 140 -17.53 -5.83 -9.33
C ASN A 140 -16.27 -5.39 -8.56
N ARG A 141 -16.36 -5.22 -7.24
CA ARG A 141 -15.22 -4.89 -6.35
C ARG A 141 -14.01 -5.81 -6.57
N SER A 142 -14.23 -7.09 -6.92
CA SER A 142 -13.16 -8.03 -7.31
C SER A 142 -12.45 -7.62 -8.61
N ALA A 143 -13.21 -7.28 -9.66
CA ALA A 143 -12.66 -6.81 -10.93
C ALA A 143 -11.95 -5.45 -10.81
N ALA A 144 -12.49 -4.54 -9.99
CA ALA A 144 -11.84 -3.26 -9.69
C ALA A 144 -10.56 -3.45 -8.86
N GLY A 145 -10.54 -4.40 -7.91
CA GLY A 145 -9.33 -4.80 -7.21
C GLY A 145 -8.29 -5.46 -8.13
N HIS A 146 -8.71 -6.22 -9.15
CA HIS A 146 -7.79 -6.70 -10.18
C HIS A 146 -7.20 -5.56 -11.01
N LEU A 147 -8.01 -4.57 -11.42
CA LEU A 147 -7.52 -3.37 -12.10
C LEU A 147 -6.52 -2.57 -11.24
N GLU A 148 -6.75 -2.44 -9.94
CA GLU A 148 -5.79 -1.81 -9.01
C GLU A 148 -4.44 -2.54 -9.06
N ASN A 149 -4.44 -3.88 -9.00
CA ASN A 149 -3.23 -4.68 -9.12
C ASN A 149 -2.58 -4.56 -10.51
N ASP A 150 -3.35 -4.49 -11.60
CA ASP A 150 -2.82 -4.33 -12.96
C ASP A 150 -2.16 -2.94 -13.15
N LEU A 151 -2.73 -1.88 -12.55
CA LEU A 151 -2.12 -0.55 -12.51
C LEU A 151 -0.85 -0.53 -11.64
N THR A 152 -0.87 -1.15 -10.45
CA THR A 152 0.33 -1.28 -9.61
C THR A 152 1.43 -2.09 -10.30
N LEU A 153 1.08 -3.16 -11.04
CA LEU A 153 2.01 -3.90 -11.90
C LEU A 153 2.59 -3.00 -13.00
N ALA A 154 1.77 -2.16 -13.63
CA ALA A 154 2.21 -1.24 -14.68
C ALA A 154 3.23 -0.21 -14.20
N VAL A 155 3.12 0.30 -12.96
CA VAL A 155 4.09 1.24 -12.36
C VAL A 155 5.30 0.55 -11.71
N MET A 156 5.39 -0.79 -11.80
CA MET A 156 6.46 -1.63 -11.21
C MET A 156 7.12 -2.55 -12.26
N GLY A 157 7.37 -2.03 -13.47
CA GLY A 157 8.02 -2.75 -14.57
C GLY A 157 7.22 -3.93 -15.11
N GLY A 158 5.89 -3.77 -15.19
CA GLY A 158 4.95 -4.82 -15.56
C GLY A 158 5.23 -5.46 -16.93
N TYR A 159 4.77 -6.69 -17.12
CA TYR A 159 4.87 -7.36 -18.41
C TYR A 159 3.83 -6.81 -19.40
N ALA A 160 4.15 -6.76 -20.68
CA ALA A 160 3.24 -6.23 -21.70
C ALA A 160 2.01 -7.13 -21.89
N ILE A 161 0.85 -6.70 -21.39
CA ILE A 161 -0.43 -7.41 -21.58
C ILE A 161 -0.74 -7.59 -23.08
N GLU A 162 -1.08 -8.81 -23.46
CA GLU A 162 -1.53 -9.19 -24.81
C GLU A 162 -3.04 -8.93 -24.92
N TRP A 163 -3.42 -7.80 -25.53
CA TRP A 163 -4.83 -7.47 -25.74
C TRP A 163 -5.34 -8.07 -27.06
N THR A 164 -6.32 -8.98 -26.96
CA THR A 164 -6.87 -9.76 -28.07
C THR A 164 -8.38 -9.52 -28.22
N VAL A 165 -8.94 -9.84 -29.39
CA VAL A 165 -10.39 -9.93 -29.60
C VAL A 165 -10.70 -11.36 -30.05
N LYS A 166 -11.74 -11.99 -29.49
CA LYS A 166 -12.12 -13.35 -29.93
C LYS A 166 -12.69 -13.33 -31.34
N LYS A 167 -12.31 -14.29 -32.19
CA LYS A 167 -12.77 -14.38 -33.59
C LYS A 167 -14.30 -14.35 -33.73
N LYS A 168 -15.04 -14.97 -32.79
CA LYS A 168 -16.51 -14.85 -32.70
C LYS A 168 -16.93 -13.39 -32.49
N ARG A 169 -16.48 -12.73 -31.41
CA ARG A 169 -16.80 -11.32 -31.12
C ARG A 169 -16.46 -10.37 -32.26
N LYS A 170 -15.34 -10.56 -32.96
CA LYS A 170 -15.00 -9.79 -34.18
C LYS A 170 -16.09 -9.95 -35.26
N ASN A 171 -16.47 -11.19 -35.56
CA ASN A 171 -17.51 -11.47 -36.54
C ASN A 171 -18.87 -10.91 -36.08
N ASP A 172 -19.23 -11.06 -34.81
CA ASP A 172 -20.44 -10.50 -34.21
C ASP A 172 -20.51 -8.97 -34.43
N THR A 173 -19.43 -8.24 -34.17
CA THR A 173 -19.33 -6.78 -34.42
C THR A 173 -19.50 -6.44 -35.90
N ILE A 174 -18.87 -7.19 -36.83
CA ILE A 174 -18.97 -6.91 -38.27
C ILE A 174 -20.39 -7.16 -38.79
N SER A 175 -21.03 -8.27 -38.39
CA SER A 175 -22.41 -8.57 -38.76
C SER A 175 -23.38 -7.52 -38.24
N LYS A 176 -23.20 -7.05 -36.99
CA LYS A 176 -24.01 -5.96 -36.42
C LYS A 176 -23.75 -4.61 -37.08
N LEU A 177 -22.53 -4.33 -37.54
CA LEU A 177 -22.23 -3.07 -38.23
C LEU A 177 -22.91 -3.02 -39.61
N ARG A 178 -23.08 -4.17 -40.27
CA ARG A 178 -23.82 -4.27 -41.54
C ARG A 178 -25.31 -3.93 -41.38
N SER A 179 -25.94 -4.30 -40.27
CA SER A 179 -27.34 -3.91 -39.97
C SER A 179 -27.53 -2.44 -39.58
N PHE A 180 -26.47 -1.61 -39.62
CA PHE A 180 -26.57 -0.14 -39.52
C PHE A 180 -26.34 0.58 -40.86
N GLU A 181 -26.38 -0.15 -41.99
CA GLU A 181 -26.28 0.40 -43.35
C GLU A 181 -25.01 1.23 -43.59
N VAL A 182 -23.89 0.75 -43.02
CA VAL A 182 -22.60 1.45 -43.05
C VAL A 182 -21.89 1.28 -44.39
N GLU A 183 -21.53 2.41 -44.99
CA GLU A 183 -20.72 2.55 -46.21
C GLU A 183 -19.47 1.63 -46.24
N GLU A 184 -19.24 0.94 -47.35
CA GLU A 184 -18.21 -0.12 -47.47
C GLU A 184 -16.76 0.39 -47.23
N SER A 185 -16.47 1.68 -47.48
CA SER A 185 -15.18 2.29 -47.15
C SER A 185 -14.93 2.35 -45.63
N ARG A 186 -15.99 2.58 -44.85
CA ARG A 186 -15.98 2.61 -43.39
C ARG A 186 -16.00 1.19 -42.84
N MET A 187 -16.79 0.30 -43.44
CA MET A 187 -16.76 -1.14 -43.16
C MET A 187 -15.34 -1.69 -43.27
N SER A 188 -14.64 -1.37 -44.37
CA SER A 188 -13.24 -1.72 -44.60
C SER A 188 -12.31 -1.14 -43.53
N THR A 189 -12.49 0.13 -43.15
CA THR A 189 -11.73 0.79 -42.08
C THR A 189 -11.91 0.09 -40.71
N VAL A 190 -13.14 -0.31 -40.37
CA VAL A 190 -13.40 -1.05 -39.11
C VAL A 190 -12.84 -2.47 -39.17
N ILE A 191 -12.92 -3.15 -40.31
CA ILE A 191 -12.32 -4.48 -40.50
C ILE A 191 -10.79 -4.41 -40.38
N GLU A 192 -10.14 -3.37 -40.92
CA GLU A 192 -8.71 -3.13 -40.76
C GLU A 192 -8.35 -2.93 -39.28
N TYR A 193 -9.07 -2.07 -38.57
CA TYR A 193 -8.88 -1.85 -37.12
C TYR A 193 -9.02 -3.15 -36.30
N LEU A 194 -10.06 -3.95 -36.56
CA LEU A 194 -10.29 -5.23 -35.87
C LEU A 194 -9.25 -6.30 -36.25
N ASN A 195 -8.60 -6.20 -37.43
CA ASN A 195 -7.43 -7.00 -37.78
C ASN A 195 -6.16 -6.47 -37.08
N GLY A 196 -6.03 -5.15 -36.96
CA GLY A 196 -4.91 -4.44 -36.34
C GLY A 196 -4.72 -4.76 -34.86
N MET A 197 -5.81 -5.05 -34.14
CA MET A 197 -5.80 -5.58 -32.77
C MET A 197 -4.83 -6.76 -32.61
N TYR A 198 -4.93 -7.78 -33.48
CA TYR A 198 -4.05 -8.96 -33.46
C TYR A 198 -2.61 -8.60 -33.86
N LYS A 199 -2.45 -7.70 -34.83
CA LYS A 199 -1.14 -7.20 -35.28
C LYS A 199 -0.50 -6.19 -34.32
N LYS A 200 -1.15 -5.89 -33.19
CA LYS A 200 -0.71 -4.92 -32.15
C LYS A 200 -0.51 -3.49 -32.69
N THR A 201 -1.13 -3.15 -33.82
CA THR A 201 -1.00 -1.84 -34.50
C THR A 201 -1.95 -0.80 -33.89
N LYS A 202 -1.49 0.45 -33.78
CA LYS A 202 -2.33 1.58 -33.36
C LYS A 202 -3.06 2.21 -34.56
N THR A 203 -4.35 2.45 -34.42
CA THR A 203 -5.21 3.11 -35.43
C THR A 203 -5.41 4.58 -35.04
N LYS A 204 -5.51 5.50 -36.00
CA LYS A 204 -5.83 6.91 -35.71
C LYS A 204 -7.29 7.01 -35.24
N CYS A 205 -7.54 7.69 -34.12
CA CYS A 205 -8.83 8.30 -33.86
C CYS A 205 -9.13 9.27 -35.02
N ARG A 206 -10.33 9.19 -35.60
CA ARG A 206 -10.72 10.06 -36.71
C ARG A 206 -10.99 11.51 -36.27
N GLU A 207 -11.34 11.70 -35.01
CA GLU A 207 -11.56 13.01 -34.37
C GLU A 207 -10.22 13.69 -34.02
N CYS A 208 -9.68 13.44 -32.82
CA CYS A 208 -8.44 14.04 -32.32
C CYS A 208 -7.14 13.58 -33.02
N GLY A 209 -7.20 12.81 -34.12
CA GLY A 209 -6.06 12.37 -34.93
C GLY A 209 -5.08 11.38 -34.27
N PHE A 210 -5.05 11.27 -32.94
CA PHE A 210 -4.08 10.48 -32.19
C PHE A 210 -4.18 8.97 -32.48
N LYS A 211 -3.02 8.31 -32.60
CA LYS A 211 -2.93 6.85 -32.74
C LYS A 211 -3.19 6.14 -31.40
N ARG A 212 -4.30 5.42 -31.29
CA ARG A 212 -4.74 4.64 -30.12
C ARG A 212 -4.70 3.14 -30.42
N ARG A 213 -4.62 2.29 -29.39
CA ARG A 213 -4.88 0.84 -29.53
C ARG A 213 -6.37 0.53 -29.42
N PHE A 214 -7.09 1.26 -28.56
CA PHE A 214 -8.54 1.10 -28.40
C PHE A 214 -9.31 2.32 -28.93
N LEU A 215 -10.19 2.05 -29.87
CA LEU A 215 -11.17 2.96 -30.45
C LEU A 215 -12.57 2.34 -30.32
N MET A 216 -13.54 3.16 -30.03
CA MET A 216 -14.95 2.77 -29.97
C MET A 216 -15.51 2.70 -31.39
N VAL A 217 -16.29 1.66 -31.67
CA VAL A 217 -16.97 1.48 -32.97
C VAL A 217 -18.31 2.19 -32.90
N LEU A 218 -18.47 3.29 -33.63
CA LEU A 218 -19.73 4.02 -33.70
C LEU A 218 -20.68 3.39 -34.73
N PRO A 219 -22.02 3.40 -34.53
CA PRO A 219 -22.98 2.80 -35.46
C PRO A 219 -22.93 3.32 -36.91
N CYS A 220 -22.34 4.49 -37.16
CA CYS A 220 -22.11 5.05 -38.49
C CYS A 220 -20.77 4.61 -39.16
N GLY A 221 -20.07 3.62 -38.58
CA GLY A 221 -18.79 3.10 -39.05
C GLY A 221 -17.55 3.91 -38.63
N HIS A 222 -17.72 5.02 -37.92
CA HIS A 222 -16.60 5.84 -37.47
C HIS A 222 -15.87 5.25 -36.24
N LEU A 223 -14.56 5.51 -36.16
CA LEU A 223 -13.67 5.06 -35.08
C LEU A 223 -13.13 6.25 -34.30
N CYS A 224 -13.60 6.39 -33.05
CA CYS A 224 -13.23 7.49 -32.15
C CYS A 224 -12.65 6.94 -30.84
N CYS A 225 -11.78 7.69 -30.17
CA CYS A 225 -11.28 7.29 -28.85
C CYS A 225 -12.34 7.52 -27.77
N ALA A 226 -12.21 6.88 -26.61
CA ALA A 226 -13.14 7.00 -25.50
C ALA A 226 -13.41 8.47 -25.11
N HIS A 227 -12.35 9.27 -24.97
CA HIS A 227 -12.42 10.70 -24.63
C HIS A 227 -13.35 11.48 -25.59
N CYS A 228 -13.11 11.42 -26.90
CA CYS A 228 -13.92 12.13 -27.89
C CYS A 228 -15.39 11.67 -27.93
N VAL A 229 -15.67 10.39 -27.59
CA VAL A 229 -17.05 9.89 -27.46
C VAL A 229 -17.68 10.39 -26.16
N GLU A 230 -16.92 10.52 -25.08
CA GLU A 230 -17.39 11.05 -23.80
C GLU A 230 -17.72 12.54 -23.87
N ASP A 231 -16.94 13.33 -24.60
CA ASP A 231 -17.13 14.78 -24.70
C ASP A 231 -18.35 15.12 -25.56
N ILE A 232 -18.41 14.53 -26.76
CA ILE A 232 -19.58 14.65 -27.65
C ILE A 232 -20.85 14.10 -26.98
N LYS A 233 -20.73 13.12 -26.08
CA LYS A 233 -21.85 12.65 -25.24
C LYS A 233 -22.33 13.71 -24.23
N LYS A 234 -21.42 14.48 -23.61
CA LYS A 234 -21.79 15.56 -22.68
C LYS A 234 -22.55 16.68 -23.42
N GLU A 235 -22.05 17.05 -24.59
CA GLU A 235 -22.63 18.11 -25.44
C GLU A 235 -23.93 17.65 -26.14
N LEU A 236 -23.81 16.67 -27.03
CA LEU A 236 -24.83 16.28 -28.01
C LEU A 236 -25.58 14.98 -27.67
N GLY A 237 -25.26 14.33 -26.55
CA GLY A 237 -25.82 13.03 -26.19
C GLY A 237 -25.23 11.88 -27.02
N PRO A 238 -25.88 10.70 -27.08
CA PRO A 238 -25.35 9.53 -27.80
C PRO A 238 -25.36 9.78 -29.33
N SER A 239 -24.28 10.42 -29.81
CA SER A 239 -24.13 11.00 -31.14
C SER A 239 -22.71 10.81 -31.65
N CYS A 240 -22.52 10.68 -32.96
CA CYS A 240 -21.19 10.52 -33.55
C CYS A 240 -20.33 11.80 -33.40
N CYS A 241 -19.05 11.65 -33.07
CA CYS A 241 -18.13 12.79 -32.98
C CYS A 241 -18.02 13.59 -34.29
N LEU A 242 -17.98 12.88 -35.43
CA LEU A 242 -17.59 13.46 -36.74
C LEU A 242 -18.76 13.86 -37.63
N CYS A 243 -19.88 13.15 -37.53
CA CYS A 243 -21.05 13.39 -38.38
C CYS A 243 -22.33 13.65 -37.58
N HIS A 244 -22.22 13.77 -36.25
CA HIS A 244 -23.27 14.09 -35.28
C HIS A 244 -24.57 13.27 -35.33
N LYS A 245 -24.68 12.27 -36.22
CA LYS A 245 -25.80 11.31 -36.29
C LYS A 245 -25.95 10.64 -34.92
N SER A 246 -27.12 10.82 -34.33
CA SER A 246 -27.53 10.19 -33.08
C SER A 246 -27.66 8.67 -33.24
N TYR A 247 -27.56 7.95 -32.12
CA TYR A 247 -27.68 6.49 -32.11
C TYR A 247 -28.31 5.95 -30.83
N CYS A 248 -28.91 4.76 -30.92
CA CYS A 248 -29.41 4.06 -29.75
C CYS A 248 -28.25 3.53 -28.88
N ARG A 249 -28.38 3.69 -27.57
CA ARG A 249 -27.39 3.26 -26.55
C ARG A 249 -27.04 1.78 -26.69
N ASN A 250 -28.06 0.94 -26.84
CA ASN A 250 -27.92 -0.51 -26.98
C ASN A 250 -27.16 -0.89 -28.26
N GLY A 251 -27.42 -0.21 -29.39
CA GLY A 251 -26.68 -0.43 -30.64
C GLY A 251 -25.19 -0.11 -30.51
N PHE A 252 -24.87 1.03 -29.88
CA PHE A 252 -23.48 1.39 -29.56
C PHE A 252 -22.81 0.36 -28.64
N LYS A 253 -23.43 -0.04 -27.53
CA LYS A 253 -22.90 -1.12 -26.66
C LYS A 253 -22.67 -2.42 -27.43
N ALA A 254 -23.64 -2.83 -28.23
CA ALA A 254 -23.65 -4.10 -28.96
C ALA A 254 -22.59 -4.21 -30.06
N LEU A 255 -22.04 -3.10 -30.53
CA LEU A 255 -20.95 -3.05 -31.52
C LEU A 255 -19.55 -3.14 -30.89
N GLN A 256 -19.37 -2.79 -29.61
CA GLN A 256 -18.02 -2.67 -29.06
C GLN A 256 -17.31 -4.02 -29.08
N PRO A 257 -16.07 -4.09 -29.63
CA PRO A 257 -15.36 -5.35 -29.72
C PRO A 257 -15.06 -5.87 -28.32
N GLY A 258 -15.43 -7.12 -28.05
CA GLY A 258 -15.13 -7.81 -26.79
C GLY A 258 -13.62 -8.04 -26.65
N ILE A 259 -12.92 -7.03 -26.15
CA ILE A 259 -11.48 -7.01 -25.87
C ILE A 259 -11.21 -7.85 -24.62
N HIS A 260 -10.25 -8.76 -24.73
CA HIS A 260 -9.72 -9.53 -23.62
C HIS A 260 -8.25 -9.17 -23.39
N ALA A 261 -7.88 -9.01 -22.13
CA ALA A 261 -6.50 -8.95 -21.68
C ALA A 261 -6.03 -10.37 -21.37
N GLU A 262 -4.96 -10.80 -22.03
CA GLU A 262 -4.25 -12.05 -21.73
C GLU A 262 -2.84 -11.70 -21.23
N ALA A 263 -2.46 -12.23 -20.07
CA ALA A 263 -1.12 -12.07 -19.56
C ALA A 263 -0.18 -13.04 -20.31
N PRO A 264 0.90 -12.57 -20.98
CA PRO A 264 1.95 -13.47 -21.47
C PRO A 264 2.58 -14.24 -20.30
N GLU A 265 3.37 -15.30 -20.59
CA GLU A 265 4.10 -16.00 -19.53
C GLU A 265 5.13 -15.07 -18.87
N ASP A 266 4.97 -14.84 -17.57
CA ASP A 266 5.73 -13.88 -16.80
C ASP A 266 6.54 -14.52 -15.65
N ASN A 267 7.22 -13.69 -14.86
CA ASN A 267 8.01 -14.13 -13.72
C ASN A 267 7.17 -14.78 -12.59
N ASP A 268 5.93 -14.38 -12.33
CA ASP A 268 5.08 -15.05 -11.34
C ASP A 268 4.45 -16.37 -11.86
N GLN A 269 4.17 -16.50 -13.16
CA GLN A 269 3.88 -17.80 -13.77
C GLN A 269 5.08 -18.74 -13.70
N ARG A 270 6.28 -18.26 -14.06
CA ARG A 270 7.54 -19.02 -13.91
C ARG A 270 7.79 -19.44 -12.46
N ARG A 271 7.54 -18.56 -11.49
CA ARG A 271 7.64 -18.87 -10.05
C ARG A 271 6.76 -20.05 -9.66
N LYS A 272 5.52 -20.08 -10.15
CA LYS A 272 4.57 -21.21 -9.95
C LYS A 272 5.07 -22.49 -10.62
N LYS A 273 5.65 -22.41 -11.83
CA LYS A 273 6.24 -23.58 -12.51
C LYS A 273 7.48 -24.14 -11.79
N VAL A 274 8.44 -23.30 -11.41
CA VAL A 274 9.70 -23.72 -10.76
C VAL A 274 9.45 -24.34 -9.38
N SER A 275 8.48 -23.82 -8.62
CA SER A 275 8.10 -24.36 -7.31
C SER A 275 7.30 -25.67 -7.38
N VAL A 276 6.67 -26.02 -8.51
CA VAL A 276 5.83 -27.23 -8.68
C VAL A 276 6.52 -28.28 -9.57
N ASN A 277 7.78 -28.62 -9.25
CA ASN A 277 8.56 -29.56 -10.04
C ASN A 277 8.25 -31.05 -9.71
N LYS A 278 7.13 -31.58 -10.23
CA LYS A 278 6.80 -33.02 -10.19
C LYS A 278 7.67 -33.80 -11.19
N LYS A 279 8.58 -34.66 -10.72
CA LYS A 279 9.27 -35.65 -11.58
C LYS A 279 8.26 -36.60 -12.23
N ARG A 280 8.44 -36.90 -13.53
CA ARG A 280 7.69 -37.93 -14.26
C ARG A 280 8.01 -39.33 -13.67
N LYS A 281 7.03 -40.24 -13.69
CA LYS A 281 7.18 -41.60 -13.16
C LYS A 281 8.29 -42.38 -13.90
N ARG A 282 9.19 -43.01 -13.16
CA ARG A 282 9.66 -44.38 -13.42
C ARG A 282 9.24 -45.22 -12.21
N ALA A 283 8.85 -46.48 -12.43
CA ALA A 283 8.35 -47.33 -11.35
C ALA A 283 9.50 -47.81 -10.43
N GLY A 284 9.20 -48.05 -9.15
CA GLY A 284 10.07 -48.80 -8.22
C GLY A 284 10.75 -48.03 -7.09
N THR A 285 11.03 -46.72 -7.22
CA THR A 285 11.87 -45.99 -6.22
C THR A 285 11.07 -45.15 -5.22
N LYS A 286 11.40 -45.25 -3.93
CA LYS A 286 10.76 -44.47 -2.85
C LYS A 286 11.03 -42.96 -2.98
N ASN A 287 10.03 -42.14 -2.64
CA ASN A 287 10.05 -40.68 -2.84
C ASN A 287 11.12 -39.95 -2.00
N LYS A 288 12.09 -39.30 -2.67
CA LYS A 288 12.73 -38.07 -2.16
C LYS A 288 12.32 -36.89 -3.05
N LYS A 289 11.59 -35.92 -2.49
CA LYS A 289 11.21 -34.68 -3.18
C LYS A 289 12.42 -33.76 -3.31
N THR A 290 13.22 -33.92 -4.37
CA THR A 290 14.35 -33.03 -4.67
C THR A 290 13.84 -31.67 -5.16
N VAL A 291 13.67 -30.71 -4.24
CA VAL A 291 13.37 -29.32 -4.58
C VAL A 291 14.62 -28.71 -5.24
N ARG A 292 14.49 -28.22 -6.48
CA ARG A 292 15.54 -27.43 -7.13
C ARG A 292 15.55 -26.03 -6.52
N LEU A 293 16.71 -25.57 -6.07
CA LEU A 293 16.87 -24.19 -5.59
C LEU A 293 16.59 -23.21 -6.74
N VAL A 294 15.82 -22.16 -6.47
CA VAL A 294 15.47 -21.12 -7.43
C VAL A 294 16.69 -20.22 -7.66
N ASN A 295 17.13 -20.06 -8.90
CA ASN A 295 18.17 -19.10 -9.25
C ASN A 295 17.55 -17.85 -9.87
N TYR A 296 17.59 -16.73 -9.16
CA TYR A 296 16.90 -15.50 -9.57
C TYR A 296 17.46 -14.82 -10.83
N LYS A 297 18.74 -15.03 -11.14
CA LYS A 297 19.40 -14.47 -12.33
C LYS A 297 19.11 -15.25 -13.62
N ARG A 298 18.91 -16.56 -13.52
CA ARG A 298 18.70 -17.46 -14.68
C ARG A 298 17.23 -17.86 -14.89
N ASP A 299 16.49 -18.13 -13.82
CA ASP A 299 15.16 -18.75 -13.94
C ASP A 299 14.05 -17.70 -14.23
N PHE A 300 14.33 -16.41 -14.01
CA PHE A 300 13.46 -15.25 -14.26
C PHE A 300 14.07 -14.25 -15.25
N TRP A 301 13.23 -13.44 -15.88
CA TRP A 301 13.64 -12.35 -16.77
C TRP A 301 14.08 -11.10 -15.98
N LYS A 302 14.89 -10.22 -16.60
CA LYS A 302 15.25 -8.90 -16.06
C LYS A 302 14.00 -8.07 -15.81
N ILE A 303 13.96 -7.30 -14.72
CA ILE A 303 12.83 -6.42 -14.38
C ILE A 303 13.22 -4.97 -14.66
N GLU A 304 12.53 -4.35 -15.62
CA GLU A 304 12.74 -2.97 -16.05
C GLU A 304 11.72 -2.06 -15.38
N SER A 305 11.99 -1.65 -14.13
CA SER A 305 11.13 -0.70 -13.41
C SER A 305 11.88 0.54 -12.96
N SER A 306 11.30 1.70 -13.25
CA SER A 306 11.82 3.01 -12.87
C SER A 306 11.97 3.17 -11.35
N LYS A 307 10.93 2.82 -10.58
CA LYS A 307 10.93 2.86 -9.11
C LYS A 307 12.01 1.96 -8.51
N ILE A 308 12.10 0.71 -8.98
CA ILE A 308 13.09 -0.26 -8.47
C ILE A 308 14.52 0.21 -8.77
N PHE A 309 14.78 0.71 -9.97
CA PHE A 309 16.11 1.21 -10.34
C PHE A 309 16.49 2.48 -9.56
N TYR A 310 15.55 3.41 -9.34
CA TYR A 310 15.79 4.56 -8.46
C TYR A 310 16.25 4.12 -7.07
N MET A 311 15.53 3.18 -6.43
CA MET A 311 15.92 2.67 -5.11
C MET A 311 17.29 1.98 -5.13
N ALA A 312 17.54 1.09 -6.10
CA ALA A 312 18.81 0.37 -6.21
C ALA A 312 19.99 1.35 -6.36
N THR A 313 19.78 2.46 -7.07
CA THR A 313 20.75 3.56 -7.16
C THR A 313 20.89 4.29 -5.84
N ARG A 314 19.77 4.77 -5.27
CA ARG A 314 19.77 5.58 -4.05
C ARG A 314 20.35 4.83 -2.84
N ILE A 315 20.14 3.51 -2.75
CA ILE A 315 20.77 2.67 -1.72
C ILE A 315 22.29 2.60 -1.93
N ARG A 316 22.78 2.46 -3.17
CA ARG A 316 24.22 2.51 -3.48
C ARG A 316 24.84 3.90 -3.27
N GLU A 317 24.07 4.99 -3.40
CA GLU A 317 24.49 6.34 -2.98
C GLU A 317 24.59 6.43 -1.45
N LEU A 318 23.52 6.02 -0.74
CA LEU A 318 23.46 6.02 0.71
C LEU A 318 24.57 5.18 1.35
N MET A 319 24.92 4.02 0.78
CA MET A 319 26.05 3.22 1.24
C MET A 319 27.38 4.01 1.15
N LYS A 320 27.57 4.81 0.09
CA LYS A 320 28.75 5.68 -0.08
C LYS A 320 28.69 6.96 0.77
N GLU A 321 27.51 7.41 1.16
CA GLU A 321 27.30 8.52 2.11
C GLU A 321 27.63 8.07 3.54
N PHE A 322 27.09 6.93 3.99
CA PHE A 322 27.31 6.37 5.33
C PHE A 322 28.72 5.80 5.53
N ALA A 323 29.37 5.26 4.49
CA ALA A 323 30.75 4.79 4.56
C ALA A 323 31.80 5.92 4.71
N ARG A 324 31.40 7.20 4.68
CA ARG A 324 32.30 8.35 4.90
C ARG A 324 32.23 8.77 6.37
N PRO A 325 33.27 8.53 7.19
CA PRO A 325 33.22 8.74 8.64
C PRO A 325 33.07 10.21 9.01
N SER A 326 31.82 10.64 9.18
CA SER A 326 31.45 12.02 9.49
C SER A 326 31.29 12.19 10.99
N ARG A 327 32.35 12.68 11.66
CA ARG A 327 32.36 13.05 13.10
C ARG A 327 32.13 11.89 14.08
N GLY A 328 32.86 10.79 13.90
CA GLY A 328 33.17 9.85 14.99
C GLY A 328 32.07 8.83 15.36
N GLN A 329 30.88 8.92 14.79
CA GLN A 329 29.81 7.94 14.98
C GLN A 329 29.61 7.16 13.68
N GLN A 330 29.91 5.85 13.69
CA GLN A 330 29.52 4.94 12.61
C GLN A 330 28.16 4.35 12.93
N ASP A 331 27.14 4.85 12.24
CA ASP A 331 25.83 4.22 12.17
C ASP A 331 25.72 3.44 10.86
N GLU A 332 25.17 2.22 10.90
CA GLU A 332 25.01 1.41 9.69
C GLU A 332 23.81 1.90 8.86
N LEU A 333 23.96 1.89 7.53
CA LEU A 333 22.81 2.07 6.66
C LEU A 333 21.87 0.86 6.80
N LYS A 334 20.68 1.10 7.36
CA LYS A 334 19.59 0.13 7.45
C LYS A 334 18.32 0.73 6.84
N VAL A 335 17.75 0.00 5.90
CA VAL A 335 16.71 0.45 4.96
C VAL A 335 15.52 -0.51 5.00
N ILE A 336 14.30 0.02 5.12
CA ILE A 336 13.06 -0.72 4.82
C ILE A 336 12.62 -0.37 3.40
N ILE A 337 12.19 -1.37 2.63
CA ILE A 337 11.35 -1.17 1.45
C ILE A 337 9.97 -1.75 1.78
N PHE A 338 8.96 -0.89 1.85
CA PHE A 338 7.60 -1.26 2.22
C PHE A 338 6.63 -1.17 1.03
N SER A 339 5.70 -2.13 0.98
CA SER A 339 4.57 -2.12 0.06
C SER A 339 3.40 -2.91 0.63
N GLN A 340 2.19 -2.50 0.24
CA GLN A 340 0.95 -3.23 0.51
C GLN A 340 0.77 -4.38 -0.49
N HIS A 341 1.34 -4.24 -1.69
CA HIS A 341 1.24 -5.18 -2.79
C HIS A 341 2.35 -6.22 -2.77
N ARG A 342 1.96 -7.50 -2.77
CA ARG A 342 2.86 -8.65 -2.79
C ARG A 342 3.74 -8.66 -4.05
N GLU A 343 3.18 -8.24 -5.17
CA GLU A 343 3.76 -8.23 -6.50
C GLU A 343 4.92 -7.23 -6.59
N SER A 344 4.75 -6.01 -6.06
CA SER A 344 5.79 -4.98 -5.95
C SER A 344 6.99 -5.47 -5.14
N ILE A 345 6.75 -6.14 -4.00
CA ILE A 345 7.82 -6.69 -3.16
C ILE A 345 8.54 -7.84 -3.87
N TRP A 346 7.79 -8.75 -4.50
CA TRP A 346 8.37 -9.86 -5.26
C TRP A 346 9.25 -9.37 -6.42
N ARG A 347 8.78 -8.37 -7.17
CA ARG A 347 9.53 -7.73 -8.26
C ARG A 347 10.80 -7.06 -7.74
N THR A 348 10.71 -6.36 -6.61
CA THR A 348 11.87 -5.79 -5.92
C THR A 348 12.87 -6.88 -5.53
N LYS A 349 12.43 -8.00 -4.92
CA LYS A 349 13.31 -9.12 -4.56
C LYS A 349 14.05 -9.71 -5.76
N VAL A 350 13.33 -10.01 -6.84
CA VAL A 350 13.91 -10.58 -8.08
C VAL A 350 14.95 -9.62 -8.66
N ALA A 351 14.61 -8.33 -8.79
CA ALA A 351 15.50 -7.31 -9.35
C ALA A 351 16.73 -7.03 -8.47
N PHE A 352 16.58 -6.92 -7.14
CA PHE A 352 17.69 -6.70 -6.22
C PHE A 352 18.64 -7.91 -6.21
N THR A 353 18.12 -9.14 -6.32
CA THR A 353 18.95 -10.35 -6.48
C THR A 353 19.61 -10.43 -7.86
N GLN A 354 19.06 -9.76 -8.88
CA GLN A 354 19.72 -9.60 -10.19
C GLN A 354 20.82 -8.53 -10.18
N LEU A 355 20.68 -7.51 -9.32
CA LEU A 355 21.61 -6.38 -9.13
C LEU A 355 22.62 -6.58 -7.97
N ASP A 356 22.72 -7.79 -7.42
CA ASP A 356 23.57 -8.16 -6.28
C ASP A 356 23.43 -7.26 -5.04
N ILE A 357 22.19 -6.86 -4.72
CA ILE A 357 21.85 -6.15 -3.48
C ILE A 357 21.24 -7.17 -2.50
N PRO A 358 21.90 -7.49 -1.37
CA PRO A 358 21.36 -8.39 -0.36
C PRO A 358 20.07 -7.83 0.26
N THR A 359 19.04 -8.67 0.41
CA THR A 359 17.82 -8.30 1.15
C THR A 359 17.37 -9.39 2.11
N ALA A 360 17.02 -9.00 3.33
CA ALA A 360 16.21 -9.77 4.24
C ALA A 360 14.71 -9.62 3.88
N ASP A 361 13.90 -10.64 4.19
CA ASP A 361 12.49 -10.67 3.80
C ASP A 361 11.56 -10.91 5.00
N PHE A 362 10.72 -9.93 5.34
CA PHE A 362 9.64 -10.06 6.33
C PHE A 362 8.27 -9.97 5.64
N ILE A 363 7.95 -11.00 4.85
CA ILE A 363 6.76 -11.06 3.99
C ILE A 363 5.86 -12.26 4.32
N ALA A 364 4.55 -12.12 4.09
CA ALA A 364 3.54 -13.13 4.45
C ALA A 364 3.73 -14.54 3.85
N LEU A 365 4.58 -14.68 2.83
CA LEU A 365 4.93 -15.96 2.21
C LEU A 365 5.95 -16.79 2.99
N ILE A 366 6.64 -16.20 3.97
CA ILE A 366 7.75 -16.84 4.68
C ILE A 366 7.26 -17.32 6.06
N ASN A 367 7.63 -18.56 6.40
CA ASN A 367 7.37 -19.19 7.70
C ASN A 367 7.73 -18.21 8.83
N PRO A 368 6.84 -17.96 9.82
CA PRO A 368 7.13 -17.13 11.00
C PRO A 368 8.54 -17.32 11.59
N GLN A 369 9.02 -18.56 11.74
CA GLN A 369 10.35 -18.84 12.28
C GLN A 369 11.48 -18.29 11.39
N GLN A 370 11.35 -18.43 10.07
CA GLN A 370 12.34 -17.89 9.12
C GLN A 370 12.24 -16.36 9.02
N ARG A 371 11.06 -15.78 9.16
CA ARG A 371 10.90 -14.31 9.23
C ARG A 371 11.61 -13.70 10.43
N ILE A 372 11.63 -14.38 11.57
CA ILE A 372 12.38 -13.95 12.76
C ILE A 372 13.88 -14.01 12.46
N LYS A 373 14.40 -15.13 11.93
CA LYS A 373 15.81 -15.26 11.52
C LYS A 373 16.26 -14.21 10.50
N ASN A 374 15.45 -13.95 9.47
CA ASN A 374 15.72 -12.91 8.47
C ASN A 374 15.79 -11.51 9.12
N LEU A 375 15.00 -11.25 10.17
CA LEU A 375 14.99 -9.98 10.90
C LEU A 375 16.17 -9.85 11.86
N GLU A 376 16.59 -10.96 12.48
CA GLU A 376 17.82 -11.05 13.28
C GLU A 376 19.04 -10.80 12.40
N GLU A 377 19.13 -11.45 11.24
CA GLU A 377 20.16 -11.24 10.21
C GLU A 377 20.21 -9.79 9.71
N PHE A 378 19.06 -9.17 9.41
CA PHE A 378 18.98 -7.74 9.06
C PHE A 378 19.50 -6.82 10.18
N ARG A 379 19.33 -7.22 11.45
CA ARG A 379 19.76 -6.43 12.62
C ARG A 379 21.24 -6.60 12.94
N SER A 380 21.83 -7.77 12.69
CA SER A 380 23.20 -8.11 13.13
C SER A 380 24.25 -8.19 12.02
N ASN A 381 23.86 -8.42 10.76
CA ASN A 381 24.79 -8.50 9.64
C ASN A 381 24.94 -7.12 8.98
N SER A 382 26.16 -6.58 8.97
CA SER A 382 26.51 -5.31 8.31
C SER A 382 26.11 -5.28 6.84
N ASP A 383 26.29 -6.41 6.14
CA ASP A 383 26.18 -6.51 4.68
C ASP A 383 24.73 -6.51 4.19
N VAL A 384 23.78 -6.77 5.10
CA VAL A 384 22.34 -6.80 4.80
C VAL A 384 21.71 -5.45 5.16
N HIS A 385 21.81 -4.50 4.23
CA HIS A 385 21.28 -3.15 4.37
C HIS A 385 19.76 -3.04 4.17
N VAL A 386 19.11 -4.01 3.54
CA VAL A 386 17.72 -3.88 3.04
C VAL A 386 16.77 -4.94 3.64
N LEU A 387 15.66 -4.48 4.21
CA LEU A 387 14.53 -5.31 4.64
C LEU A 387 13.31 -5.09 3.75
N LEU A 388 12.84 -6.15 3.08
CA LEU A 388 11.57 -6.15 2.35
C LEU A 388 10.41 -6.43 3.31
N LEU A 389 9.51 -5.46 3.46
CA LEU A 389 8.44 -5.47 4.47
C LEU A 389 7.06 -5.37 3.82
N SER A 390 6.16 -6.30 4.14
CA SER A 390 4.75 -6.22 3.74
C SER A 390 3.86 -5.68 4.86
N ASN A 391 2.54 -5.57 4.62
CA ASN A 391 1.50 -5.28 5.63
C ASN A 391 1.52 -6.15 6.93
N LEU A 392 2.46 -7.10 7.11
CA LEU A 392 2.70 -7.77 8.40
C LEU A 392 3.63 -6.98 9.33
N GLY A 393 4.37 -5.99 8.82
CA GLY A 393 5.28 -5.14 9.60
C GLY A 393 4.58 -4.08 10.46
N SER A 394 3.29 -3.84 10.24
CA SER A 394 2.46 -2.90 11.02
C SER A 394 2.31 -3.28 12.49
N HIS A 395 2.60 -4.53 12.87
CA HIS A 395 2.37 -5.06 14.22
C HIS A 395 3.64 -5.67 14.83
N GLY A 396 3.79 -5.52 16.16
CA GLY A 396 4.77 -6.24 16.99
C GLY A 396 6.24 -5.81 16.89
N LEU A 397 6.73 -5.38 15.73
CA LEU A 397 8.18 -5.19 15.52
C LEU A 397 8.77 -3.94 16.22
N ASP A 398 10.06 -4.06 16.56
CA ASP A 398 10.99 -2.99 16.88
C ASP A 398 12.02 -2.87 15.73
N LEU A 399 12.02 -1.73 15.06
CA LEU A 399 12.88 -1.42 13.91
C LEU A 399 13.61 -0.09 14.15
N SER A 400 13.80 0.29 15.42
CA SER A 400 14.40 1.57 15.86
C SER A 400 15.79 1.88 15.28
N PHE A 401 16.51 0.86 14.83
CA PHE A 401 17.82 0.96 14.16
C PHE A 401 17.73 1.29 12.65
N VAL A 402 16.53 1.42 12.08
CA VAL A 402 16.33 1.74 10.66
C VAL A 402 16.45 3.25 10.41
N THR A 403 17.27 3.60 9.42
CA THR A 403 17.59 4.98 9.03
C THR A 403 16.70 5.50 7.90
N HIS A 404 16.31 4.63 6.97
CA HIS A 404 15.61 4.99 5.73
C HIS A 404 14.42 4.06 5.46
N ILE A 405 13.33 4.60 4.93
CA ILE A 405 12.14 3.86 4.49
C ILE A 405 11.77 4.30 3.08
N PHE A 406 11.73 3.36 2.13
CA PHE A 406 11.12 3.56 0.82
C PHE A 406 9.68 3.02 0.83
N LEU A 407 8.73 3.82 0.35
CA LEU A 407 7.33 3.41 0.16
C LEU A 407 7.07 3.26 -1.35
N LEU A 408 6.82 2.04 -1.83
CA LEU A 408 6.76 1.73 -3.27
C LEU A 408 5.56 2.31 -4.01
N GLU A 409 4.45 2.51 -3.32
CA GLU A 409 3.21 3.07 -3.85
C GLU A 409 2.54 3.95 -2.79
N GLU A 410 1.64 4.84 -3.21
CA GLU A 410 0.95 5.75 -2.29
C GLU A 410 0.06 4.98 -1.29
N ILE A 411 0.35 5.12 0.01
CA ILE A 411 -0.48 4.50 1.05
C ILE A 411 -1.68 5.40 1.35
N TRP A 412 -2.84 5.02 0.82
CA TRP A 412 -4.13 5.69 0.98
C TRP A 412 -4.56 5.74 2.46
N ASP A 413 -4.36 4.65 3.20
CA ASP A 413 -4.61 4.57 4.63
C ASP A 413 -3.40 5.13 5.40
N LYS A 414 -3.45 6.43 5.72
CA LYS A 414 -2.39 7.12 6.47
C LYS A 414 -2.18 6.60 7.89
N SER A 415 -3.08 5.78 8.44
CA SER A 415 -2.79 5.07 9.71
C SER A 415 -1.82 3.91 9.50
N VAL A 416 -1.91 3.17 8.38
CA VAL A 416 -0.97 2.07 8.06
C VAL A 416 0.42 2.64 7.78
N GLU A 417 0.51 3.74 7.03
CA GLU A 417 1.76 4.46 6.81
C GLU A 417 2.41 4.89 8.14
N GLN A 418 1.65 5.54 9.03
CA GLN A 418 2.15 5.91 10.36
C GLN A 418 2.52 4.70 11.23
N GLN A 419 1.77 3.61 11.16
CA GLN A 419 2.08 2.36 11.88
C GLN A 419 3.40 1.74 11.43
N VAL A 420 3.75 1.84 10.14
CA VAL A 420 5.06 1.41 9.62
C VAL A 420 6.16 2.36 10.06
N ILE A 421 6.01 3.67 9.84
CA ILE A 421 7.04 4.67 10.18
C ILE A 421 7.37 4.64 11.68
N SER A 422 6.36 4.50 12.56
CA SER A 422 6.54 4.38 14.02
C SER A 422 7.19 3.08 14.51
N ARG A 423 7.51 2.12 13.63
CA ARG A 423 8.39 1.00 13.98
C ARG A 423 9.85 1.42 14.05
N ALA A 424 10.24 2.39 13.22
CA ALA A 424 11.57 2.99 13.17
C ALA A 424 11.63 4.29 13.98
N HIS A 425 10.71 5.23 13.75
CA HIS A 425 10.60 6.48 14.53
C HIS A 425 9.96 6.22 15.89
N ARG A 426 10.80 5.91 16.87
CA ARG A 426 10.43 5.57 18.25
C ARG A 426 11.63 5.69 19.19
N MET A 427 11.37 5.68 20.50
CA MET A 427 12.42 5.51 21.52
C MET A 427 13.31 4.31 21.20
N GLY A 428 14.63 4.55 21.18
CA GLY A 428 15.66 3.62 20.70
C GLY A 428 16.31 4.03 19.38
N ALA A 429 15.66 4.87 18.57
CA ALA A 429 16.25 5.43 17.35
C ALA A 429 17.31 6.48 17.69
N ARG A 430 18.42 6.47 16.93
CA ARG A 430 19.55 7.40 17.10
C ARG A 430 19.37 8.71 16.33
N HIS A 431 18.73 8.64 15.16
CA HIS A 431 18.58 9.73 14.20
C HIS A 431 17.14 9.80 13.68
N SER A 432 16.76 10.93 13.08
CA SER A 432 15.51 11.00 12.32
C SER A 432 15.50 9.97 11.18
N VAL A 433 14.33 9.39 10.94
CA VAL A 433 14.10 8.40 9.89
C VAL A 433 13.70 9.13 8.61
N VAL A 434 14.46 8.93 7.53
CA VAL A 434 14.12 9.48 6.20
C VAL A 434 13.09 8.58 5.53
N VAL A 435 12.02 9.16 4.99
CA VAL A 435 10.93 8.45 4.31
C VAL A 435 10.81 8.96 2.87
N GLU A 436 11.25 8.17 1.89
CA GLU A 436 11.12 8.47 0.46
C GLU A 436 9.88 7.73 -0.11
N GLN A 437 8.83 8.48 -0.44
CA GLN A 437 7.60 7.97 -1.06
C GLN A 437 7.73 7.99 -2.58
N LEU A 438 7.69 6.84 -3.25
CA LEU A 438 7.87 6.75 -4.71
C LEU A 438 6.54 6.84 -5.47
N TRP A 439 6.45 7.80 -6.40
CA TRP A 439 5.35 7.96 -7.36
C TRP A 439 5.87 7.93 -8.80
N MET A 440 5.11 7.36 -9.73
CA MET A 440 5.39 7.44 -11.17
C MET A 440 4.73 8.67 -11.79
N ARG A 441 5.50 9.50 -12.51
CA ARG A 441 5.07 10.82 -13.01
C ARG A 441 3.77 10.77 -13.82
N GLY A 442 2.82 11.63 -13.47
CA GLY A 442 1.53 11.80 -14.14
C GLY A 442 0.48 10.72 -13.87
N THR A 443 0.86 9.60 -13.24
CA THR A 443 -0.11 8.59 -12.80
C THR A 443 -1.01 9.11 -11.70
N VAL A 444 -2.06 8.35 -11.35
CA VAL A 444 -2.98 8.67 -10.25
C VAL A 444 -2.28 8.88 -8.89
N GLU A 445 -1.07 8.33 -8.69
CA GLU A 445 -0.26 8.56 -7.49
C GLU A 445 0.12 10.04 -7.34
N CYS A 446 0.56 10.67 -8.43
CA CYS A 446 0.97 12.08 -8.45
C CYS A 446 -0.20 13.07 -8.29
N GLN A 447 -1.44 12.61 -8.44
CA GLN A 447 -2.62 13.47 -8.45
C GLN A 447 -3.28 13.58 -7.06
N LEU A 448 -2.77 12.88 -6.04
CA LEU A 448 -3.38 12.84 -4.70
C LEU A 448 -3.15 14.12 -3.90
N THR A 449 -3.93 15.16 -4.20
CA THR A 449 -3.89 16.47 -3.51
C THR A 449 -4.18 16.37 -2.01
N SER A 450 -3.79 17.40 -1.26
CA SER A 450 -4.07 17.53 0.18
C SER A 450 -5.56 17.44 0.53
N SER A 451 -6.47 17.93 -0.34
CA SER A 451 -7.92 17.80 -0.14
C SER A 451 -8.38 16.34 -0.24
N ASN A 452 -7.83 15.57 -1.18
CA ASN A 452 -8.13 14.14 -1.31
C ASN A 452 -7.56 13.35 -0.13
N LYS A 453 -6.33 13.67 0.31
CA LYS A 453 -5.72 13.16 1.54
C LYS A 453 -6.54 13.49 2.80
N GLN A 454 -7.28 14.60 2.82
CA GLN A 454 -8.22 14.93 3.88
C GLN A 454 -9.51 14.10 3.81
N LEU A 455 -10.12 13.89 2.63
CA LEU A 455 -11.32 13.06 2.49
C LEU A 455 -11.09 11.63 3.00
N PHE A 456 -10.00 10.98 2.57
CA PHE A 456 -9.62 9.63 3.04
C PHE A 456 -9.24 9.58 4.54
N LYS A 457 -9.06 10.74 5.19
CA LYS A 457 -8.84 10.87 6.63
C LYS A 457 -10.15 11.17 7.38
N SER A 458 -11.05 11.97 6.81
CA SER A 458 -12.25 12.45 7.48
C SER A 458 -13.28 11.35 7.71
N GLU A 459 -13.48 10.47 6.74
CA GLU A 459 -14.40 9.32 6.89
C GLU A 459 -14.03 8.45 8.08
N ARG A 460 -12.73 8.30 8.34
CA ARG A 460 -12.23 7.53 9.47
C ARG A 460 -12.22 8.27 10.81
N SER A 461 -12.31 9.61 10.81
CA SER A 461 -12.51 10.37 12.06
C SER A 461 -13.97 10.46 12.48
N VAL A 462 -14.93 10.22 11.57
CA VAL A 462 -16.35 10.07 11.93
C VAL A 462 -16.56 8.82 12.81
N GLU A 463 -15.69 7.81 12.70
CA GLU A 463 -15.67 6.63 13.60
C GLU A 463 -15.51 6.99 15.09
N ASP A 464 -14.90 8.14 15.42
CA ASP A 464 -14.58 8.57 16.80
C ASP A 464 -15.55 9.67 17.32
N SER A 465 -16.54 10.07 16.51
CA SER A 465 -17.54 11.10 16.85
C SER A 465 -18.99 10.65 16.62
N GLY A 466 -19.28 9.38 16.86
CA GLY A 466 -20.65 8.81 16.85
C GLY A 466 -21.41 9.10 18.15
N SER A 467 -22.63 9.62 18.04
CA SER A 467 -23.46 10.03 19.18
C SER A 467 -23.96 8.87 20.06
N VAL A 468 -24.11 9.13 21.37
CA VAL A 468 -24.61 8.17 22.37
C VAL A 468 -26.04 7.72 22.08
N GLN A 469 -26.22 6.49 21.58
CA GLN A 469 -27.46 5.70 21.74
C GLN A 469 -27.26 4.21 21.42
N LYS A 470 -27.65 3.33 22.37
CA LYS A 470 -27.68 1.84 22.36
C LYS A 470 -26.44 1.07 21.85
N GLN A 471 -26.06 0.03 22.60
CA GLN A 471 -25.02 -0.90 22.18
C GLN A 471 -25.48 -1.79 21.01
N PRO A 472 -24.75 -1.86 19.89
CA PRO A 472 -24.98 -2.85 18.85
C PRO A 472 -24.50 -4.24 19.30
N THR A 473 -25.10 -5.28 18.72
CA THR A 473 -24.75 -6.68 18.96
C THR A 473 -23.44 -7.08 18.27
N ARG A 474 -22.92 -8.25 18.64
CA ARG A 474 -21.62 -8.75 18.17
C ARG A 474 -21.59 -9.06 16.66
N GLU A 475 -22.76 -9.28 16.06
CA GLU A 475 -22.95 -9.57 14.64
C GLU A 475 -23.02 -8.26 13.85
N GLU A 476 -23.82 -7.28 14.31
CA GLU A 476 -23.86 -5.92 13.74
C GLU A 476 -22.48 -5.25 13.72
N VAL A 477 -21.67 -5.42 14.77
CA VAL A 477 -20.28 -4.92 14.80
C VAL A 477 -19.37 -5.60 13.77
N GLN A 478 -19.58 -6.89 13.46
CA GLN A 478 -18.84 -7.56 12.41
C GLN A 478 -19.27 -7.10 11.02
N GLU A 479 -20.58 -6.96 10.79
CA GLU A 479 -21.13 -6.47 9.52
C GLU A 479 -20.68 -5.03 9.23
N ALA A 480 -20.82 -4.11 10.19
CA ALA A 480 -20.32 -2.73 10.09
C ALA A 480 -18.84 -2.71 9.69
N SER A 481 -17.99 -3.41 10.44
CA SER A 481 -16.55 -3.49 10.14
C SER A 481 -16.22 -4.09 8.76
N SER A 482 -17.17 -4.74 8.09
CA SER A 482 -17.04 -5.23 6.70
C SER A 482 -17.60 -4.24 5.66
N ALA A 483 -18.62 -3.46 6.04
CA ALA A 483 -19.21 -2.38 5.26
C ALA A 483 -18.28 -1.16 5.16
N ASP A 484 -17.63 -0.77 6.25
CA ASP A 484 -16.70 0.37 6.29
C ASP A 484 -15.43 0.10 5.48
N LYS A 485 -14.95 -1.16 5.53
CA LYS A 485 -13.90 -1.65 4.62
C LYS A 485 -14.39 -1.77 3.17
N SER A 486 -15.69 -1.64 2.90
CA SER A 486 -16.26 -1.58 1.55
C SER A 486 -16.40 -0.16 1.02
N SER A 487 -16.74 0.83 1.85
CA SER A 487 -16.84 2.24 1.43
C SER A 487 -15.46 2.81 1.07
N PHE A 488 -14.46 2.68 1.95
CA PHE A 488 -13.12 3.20 1.70
C PHE A 488 -12.49 2.65 0.41
N GLN A 489 -12.62 1.32 0.16
CA GLN A 489 -12.15 0.72 -1.08
C GLN A 489 -12.95 1.20 -2.30
N GLN A 490 -14.28 1.34 -2.18
CA GLN A 490 -15.11 1.88 -3.25
C GLN A 490 -14.69 3.31 -3.63
N LEU A 491 -14.37 4.16 -2.65
CA LEU A 491 -13.95 5.54 -2.88
C LEU A 491 -12.55 5.64 -3.46
N LYS A 492 -11.61 4.79 -3.01
CA LYS A 492 -10.31 4.62 -3.68
C LYS A 492 -10.48 4.21 -5.15
N ILE A 493 -11.33 3.23 -5.43
CA ILE A 493 -11.63 2.76 -6.81
C ILE A 493 -12.25 3.89 -7.64
N ASN A 494 -13.27 4.58 -7.10
CA ASN A 494 -13.92 5.72 -7.76
C ASN A 494 -12.90 6.81 -8.09
N TYR A 495 -12.03 7.15 -7.13
CA TYR A 495 -10.98 8.15 -7.30
C TYR A 495 -9.97 7.75 -8.39
N ILE A 496 -9.45 6.52 -8.36
CA ILE A 496 -8.50 6.01 -9.36
C ILE A 496 -9.13 6.10 -10.75
N LEU A 497 -10.38 5.65 -10.90
CA LEU A 497 -11.10 5.66 -12.18
C LEU A 497 -11.38 7.09 -12.69
N SER A 498 -11.79 8.01 -11.80
CA SER A 498 -12.02 9.42 -12.17
C SER A 498 -10.75 10.17 -12.57
N ASN A 499 -9.60 9.81 -12.00
CA ASN A 499 -8.31 10.48 -12.24
C ASN A 499 -7.38 9.72 -13.21
N LEU A 500 -7.83 8.59 -13.76
CA LEU A 500 -7.04 7.83 -14.74
C LEU A 500 -6.90 8.63 -16.04
N ARG A 501 -5.67 9.07 -16.33
CA ARG A 501 -5.30 9.83 -17.53
C ARG A 501 -4.21 9.12 -18.31
N MET A 502 -4.17 9.41 -19.60
CA MET A 502 -3.12 8.96 -20.50
C MET A 502 -1.84 9.78 -20.28
N LEU A 503 -0.69 9.11 -20.24
CA LEU A 503 0.63 9.73 -20.16
C LEU A 503 1.16 10.05 -21.56
N GLY A 504 1.86 11.18 -21.69
CA GLY A 504 2.52 11.60 -22.92
C GLY A 504 3.73 10.74 -23.31
N GLY A 505 4.20 10.88 -24.55
CA GLY A 505 5.33 10.10 -25.06
C GLY A 505 6.68 10.59 -24.54
N GLU A 506 6.80 11.91 -24.45
CA GLU A 506 7.91 12.69 -23.91
C GLU A 506 8.18 12.47 -22.40
N MET A 507 7.23 11.84 -21.71
CA MET A 507 7.35 11.47 -20.30
C MET A 507 8.27 10.28 -20.05
N ALA A 508 8.49 9.40 -21.04
CA ALA A 508 9.39 8.28 -20.87
C ALA A 508 10.86 8.72 -20.83
N GLY A 509 11.65 8.08 -19.96
CA GLY A 509 13.11 8.06 -20.08
C GLY A 509 13.57 7.32 -21.35
N LYS A 510 14.83 7.49 -21.74
CA LYS A 510 15.46 6.57 -22.70
C LYS A 510 15.66 5.20 -22.04
N ASP A 511 15.93 4.17 -22.83
CA ASP A 511 16.26 2.85 -22.29
C ASP A 511 17.49 2.95 -21.37
N SER A 512 17.39 2.35 -20.17
CA SER A 512 18.36 2.44 -19.06
C SER A 512 18.61 3.84 -18.46
N GLU A 513 17.84 4.87 -18.81
CA GLU A 513 17.81 6.18 -18.13
C GLU A 513 16.53 6.34 -17.28
N VAL A 514 16.67 6.78 -16.02
CA VAL A 514 15.52 7.22 -15.21
C VAL A 514 15.77 8.61 -14.67
N ARG A 515 14.97 9.56 -15.16
CA ARG A 515 14.89 10.92 -14.61
C ARG A 515 14.05 10.90 -13.34
N PHE A 516 14.43 11.72 -12.35
CA PHE A 516 13.69 11.83 -11.09
C PHE A 516 13.70 13.24 -10.51
N SER A 517 12.68 13.54 -9.73
CA SER A 517 12.54 14.75 -8.92
C SER A 517 12.24 14.33 -7.48
N VAL A 518 13.00 14.84 -6.51
CA VAL A 518 12.74 14.67 -5.08
C VAL A 518 12.17 15.97 -4.54
N LEU A 519 10.97 15.90 -3.97
CA LEU A 519 10.24 17.02 -3.39
C LEU A 519 10.25 16.93 -1.85
N ASP A 520 10.20 18.06 -1.16
CA ASP A 520 9.96 18.13 0.29
C ASP A 520 8.45 18.04 0.64
N GLU A 521 8.10 18.19 1.93
CA GLU A 521 6.71 18.23 2.40
C GLU A 521 5.91 19.46 1.91
N SER A 522 6.59 20.48 1.40
CA SER A 522 5.99 21.70 0.81
C SER A 522 6.00 21.65 -0.73
N GLU A 523 6.26 20.48 -1.32
CA GLU A 523 6.33 20.20 -2.75
C GLU A 523 7.47 20.93 -3.51
N HIS A 524 8.44 21.54 -2.82
CA HIS A 524 9.62 22.14 -3.46
C HIS A 524 10.61 21.07 -3.92
N THR A 525 11.19 21.23 -5.12
CA THR A 525 12.21 20.30 -5.63
C THR A 525 13.56 20.52 -4.96
N ILE A 526 13.92 19.65 -4.02
CA ILE A 526 15.20 19.69 -3.28
C ILE A 526 16.34 18.96 -4.01
N ARG A 527 16.03 18.00 -4.88
CA ARG A 527 17.02 17.27 -5.70
C ARG A 527 16.40 16.83 -7.01
N GLN A 528 17.15 16.92 -8.10
CA GLN A 528 16.78 16.34 -9.39
C GLN A 528 18.01 15.80 -10.13
N GLY A 529 17.77 14.85 -11.03
CA GLY A 529 18.83 14.22 -11.80
C GLY A 529 18.35 13.08 -12.68
N VAL A 530 19.33 12.38 -13.25
CA VAL A 530 19.16 11.18 -14.05
C VAL A 530 20.05 10.09 -13.47
N HIS A 531 19.48 8.93 -13.16
CA HIS A 531 20.24 7.70 -12.94
C HIS A 531 20.38 6.96 -14.27
N THR A 532 21.57 6.42 -14.55
CA THR A 532 21.82 5.61 -15.75
C THR A 532 22.52 4.29 -15.40
N ILE A 533 22.14 3.20 -16.08
CA ILE A 533 22.74 1.87 -15.92
C ILE A 533 23.66 1.59 -17.13
N SER A 534 24.91 1.20 -16.89
CA SER A 534 25.74 0.58 -17.93
C SER A 534 25.39 -0.91 -18.11
N GLU A 535 25.78 -1.52 -19.22
CA GLU A 535 25.55 -2.96 -19.43
C GLU A 535 26.31 -3.85 -18.42
N SER A 536 27.38 -3.35 -17.79
CA SER A 536 28.09 -3.99 -16.67
C SER A 536 27.31 -4.00 -15.34
N GLY A 537 26.22 -3.22 -15.22
CA GLY A 537 25.47 -3.05 -13.98
C GLY A 537 26.02 -1.98 -13.03
N ASP A 538 27.07 -1.27 -13.46
CA ASP A 538 27.52 -0.02 -12.84
C ASP A 538 26.44 1.05 -13.04
N VAL A 539 26.33 1.94 -12.05
CA VAL A 539 25.29 2.96 -12.03
C VAL A 539 25.92 4.31 -11.74
N THR A 540 25.61 5.27 -12.61
CA THR A 540 26.05 6.66 -12.48
C THR A 540 24.86 7.59 -12.30
N THR A 541 24.96 8.49 -11.32
CA THR A 541 24.00 9.56 -11.07
C THR A 541 24.55 10.87 -11.65
N VAL A 542 23.79 11.49 -12.56
CA VAL A 542 24.00 12.88 -12.97
C VAL A 542 22.93 13.72 -12.29
N SER A 543 23.27 14.30 -11.13
CA SER A 543 22.37 15.23 -10.43
C SER A 543 22.61 16.64 -10.94
N THR A 544 21.56 17.25 -11.50
CA THR A 544 21.64 18.57 -12.15
C THR A 544 21.49 19.73 -11.18
N MET A 545 21.06 19.47 -9.94
CA MET A 545 21.05 20.46 -8.86
C MET A 545 21.42 19.83 -7.51
N ARG A 546 22.34 20.51 -6.81
CA ARG A 546 22.34 20.61 -5.34
C ARG A 546 22.05 22.07 -5.01
N THR A 547 21.02 22.33 -4.20
CA THR A 547 20.92 23.63 -3.53
C THR A 547 22.09 23.78 -2.55
N PRO A 548 22.58 25.01 -2.30
CA PRO A 548 23.54 25.23 -1.22
C PRO A 548 22.88 24.90 0.12
N SER A 549 23.48 24.01 0.90
CA SER A 549 23.19 23.94 2.33
C SER A 549 23.73 25.21 2.98
N GLU A 550 22.88 26.02 3.61
CA GLU A 550 23.36 27.13 4.42
C GLU A 550 24.28 26.59 5.52
N PRO A 551 25.53 27.08 5.64
CA PRO A 551 26.42 26.63 6.69
C PRO A 551 25.90 27.14 8.03
N VAL A 552 25.64 26.23 8.96
CA VAL A 552 25.36 26.59 10.36
C VAL A 552 26.61 27.28 10.94
N THR A 553 26.61 28.61 10.92
CA THR A 553 27.75 29.43 11.33
C THR A 553 27.95 29.31 12.83
N SER A 554 29.09 28.74 13.23
CA SER A 554 29.53 28.70 14.62
C SER A 554 29.70 30.11 15.17
N GLY A 555 28.91 30.45 16.19
CA GLY A 555 28.88 31.77 16.82
C GLY A 555 30.22 32.17 17.43
N THR A 556 31.05 32.85 16.64
CA THR A 556 32.35 33.38 17.08
C THR A 556 32.13 34.72 17.76
N ARG A 557 32.66 34.90 18.98
CA ARG A 557 32.50 36.12 19.77
C ARG A 557 33.08 37.33 19.02
N VAL A 558 32.22 38.31 18.71
CA VAL A 558 32.64 39.67 18.36
C VAL A 558 32.38 40.58 19.57
N ARG A 559 33.37 41.41 19.91
CA ARG A 559 33.38 42.31 21.07
C ARG A 559 32.82 43.67 20.64
N PRO A 560 31.70 44.17 21.21
CA PRO A 560 31.12 45.43 20.77
C PRO A 560 31.96 46.63 21.24
N THR A 561 32.27 47.53 20.30
CA THR A 561 32.74 48.89 20.57
C THR A 561 31.59 49.88 20.37
N HIS A 562 31.57 50.97 21.14
CA HIS A 562 30.54 52.00 21.08
C HIS A 562 30.42 52.68 19.70
N PRO A 563 29.21 53.19 19.41
CA PRO A 563 29.09 54.63 19.16
C PRO A 563 28.31 55.39 20.25
N GLN A 564 28.51 56.70 20.24
CA GLN A 564 27.64 57.76 20.77
C GLN A 564 26.53 58.05 19.73
N SER A 565 25.39 58.72 19.99
CA SER A 565 24.73 59.22 21.21
C SER A 565 23.32 59.73 20.82
N CYS A 566 22.34 59.71 21.73
CA CYS A 566 21.33 60.78 21.80
C CYS A 566 20.55 60.73 23.13
N THR A 567 19.96 61.86 23.53
CA THR A 567 19.44 62.11 24.90
C THR A 567 17.93 62.32 24.94
N VAL A 568 17.24 61.65 25.87
CA VAL A 568 16.08 62.21 26.60
C VAL A 568 16.16 61.73 28.06
N SER A 569 15.79 62.60 29.00
CA SER A 569 15.89 62.38 30.46
C SER A 569 14.54 62.13 31.12
N THR A 570 14.49 61.29 32.15
CA THR A 570 13.61 61.53 33.33
C THR A 570 14.07 60.71 34.55
N THR A 571 13.62 61.11 35.74
CA THR A 571 14.14 60.71 37.06
C THR A 571 13.31 59.62 37.75
N GLY A 572 13.95 58.73 38.53
CA GLY A 572 13.25 57.83 39.46
C GLY A 572 14.17 56.92 40.28
N THR A 573 14.09 56.98 41.62
CA THR A 573 14.96 56.25 42.55
C THR A 573 14.27 55.08 43.25
N SER A 574 14.94 53.92 43.45
CA SER A 574 15.14 53.33 44.80
C SER A 574 15.96 52.02 44.86
N ARG A 575 16.87 51.99 45.86
CA ARG A 575 17.47 50.92 46.69
C ARG A 575 17.42 49.40 46.33
N ARG A 576 18.59 48.77 46.57
CA ARG A 576 18.92 47.34 46.85
C ARG A 576 18.28 46.83 48.19
N PRO A 577 18.25 45.51 48.56
CA PRO A 577 19.36 44.52 48.40
C PRO A 577 19.00 43.03 48.12
N LYS A 578 20.03 42.18 48.18
CA LYS A 578 20.07 40.72 47.90
C LYS A 578 19.48 39.86 49.04
N ARG A 579 19.08 38.61 48.73
CA ARG A 579 19.34 37.42 49.58
C ARG A 579 19.29 36.09 48.77
N LYS A 580 20.05 35.09 49.23
CA LYS A 580 20.01 33.65 48.85
C LYS A 580 19.66 32.84 50.12
N PRO A 581 19.25 31.55 49.98
CA PRO A 581 19.66 30.51 50.94
C PRO A 581 20.24 29.22 50.28
N THR A 582 20.82 28.34 51.10
CA THR A 582 21.55 27.07 50.81
C THR A 582 21.63 26.21 52.10
N PHE A 583 21.96 24.91 52.14
CA PHE A 583 22.36 23.95 51.08
C PHE A 583 21.19 23.05 50.63
N ALA A 584 21.01 21.74 50.88
CA ALA A 584 21.72 20.65 51.59
C ALA A 584 21.05 19.30 51.20
N GLU A 585 21.64 18.09 51.22
CA GLU A 585 23.04 17.59 51.25
C GLU A 585 23.03 16.09 50.82
N VAL A 586 24.18 15.43 50.63
CA VAL A 586 24.29 14.03 50.13
C VAL A 586 24.28 13.01 51.26
N ILE A 587 23.61 11.87 51.06
CA ILE A 587 23.88 10.63 51.81
C ILE A 587 24.08 9.49 50.79
N VAL A 588 25.18 8.76 50.97
CA VAL A 588 25.44 7.44 50.37
C VAL A 588 25.47 6.43 51.52
N ILE A 589 24.87 5.27 51.32
CA ILE A 589 25.09 4.09 52.17
C ILE A 589 25.39 2.92 51.23
N ASP A 590 26.50 2.26 51.51
CA ASP A 590 26.97 1.01 50.94
C ASP A 590 27.34 0.13 52.14
N ASP A 591 27.00 -1.15 52.12
CA ASP A 591 27.26 -2.03 53.28
C ASP A 591 27.31 -3.51 52.85
N SER A 592 28.15 -4.31 53.51
CA SER A 592 28.50 -5.67 53.06
C SER A 592 28.84 -6.63 54.20
N SER A 593 28.04 -7.69 54.32
CA SER A 593 28.34 -8.93 55.07
C SER A 593 27.46 -10.05 54.50
N SER A 594 27.97 -11.09 53.82
CA SER A 594 28.79 -12.21 54.34
C SER A 594 28.05 -13.10 55.33
N ASP A 595 27.76 -14.33 54.92
CA ASP A 595 28.04 -15.58 55.66
C ASP A 595 27.79 -16.80 54.74
N GLU A 596 28.50 -17.90 54.98
CA GLU A 596 28.35 -19.18 54.27
C GLU A 596 27.55 -20.20 55.10
N GLU A 597 26.94 -21.20 54.46
CA GLU A 597 27.36 -22.59 54.68
C GLU A 597 26.75 -23.58 53.65
N HIS A 598 27.40 -24.74 53.51
CA HIS A 598 26.95 -25.84 52.64
C HIS A 598 25.98 -26.79 53.36
N LYS A 599 25.00 -27.32 52.63
CA LYS A 599 24.55 -28.71 52.82
C LYS A 599 24.17 -29.38 51.51
N LYS A 600 24.57 -30.64 51.36
CA LYS A 600 24.10 -31.60 50.36
C LYS A 600 23.19 -32.60 51.06
N GLU A 601 22.13 -33.02 50.40
CA GLU A 601 21.52 -34.34 50.64
C GLU A 601 20.78 -34.78 49.37
N ASN A 602 20.41 -36.07 49.33
CA ASN A 602 20.28 -36.83 48.08
C ASN A 602 18.83 -37.27 47.76
N ASP A 603 18.64 -37.63 46.49
CA ASP A 603 17.73 -38.65 45.95
C ASP A 603 16.26 -38.75 46.43
N SER A 604 15.33 -38.46 45.51
CA SER A 604 14.27 -39.42 45.15
C SER A 604 13.65 -39.08 43.79
N GLU A 605 13.21 -40.11 43.06
CA GLU A 605 12.43 -39.99 41.82
C GLU A 605 10.94 -39.88 42.15
N ASP A 606 10.16 -39.15 41.33
CA ASP A 606 8.74 -39.47 41.16
C ASP A 606 8.19 -38.94 39.81
N GLU A 607 7.55 -39.80 39.02
CA GLU A 607 6.85 -39.42 37.78
C GLU A 607 5.40 -39.02 38.08
N PHE A 608 4.97 -37.81 37.73
CA PHE A 608 3.53 -37.51 37.62
C PHE A 608 3.12 -36.83 36.31
N ARG A 609 2.27 -37.54 35.55
CA ARG A 609 1.93 -37.25 34.15
C ARG A 609 0.42 -37.46 33.89
N VAL A 610 -0.38 -36.41 34.07
CA VAL A 610 -1.85 -36.46 33.88
C VAL A 610 -2.39 -35.09 33.39
N PRO A 611 -3.58 -34.99 32.76
CA PRO A 611 -3.77 -35.37 31.37
C PRO A 611 -4.27 -34.21 30.47
N ARG A 612 -4.25 -34.42 29.15
CA ARG A 612 -5.11 -33.64 28.23
C ARG A 612 -6.50 -34.26 28.17
N GLN A 613 -7.54 -33.50 28.49
CA GLN A 613 -8.92 -33.94 28.34
C GLN A 613 -9.36 -33.85 26.87
N HIS A 614 -9.95 -34.93 26.35
CA HIS A 614 -10.76 -34.90 25.14
C HIS A 614 -12.19 -34.48 25.49
N PHE A 615 -12.77 -33.58 24.70
CA PHE A 615 -14.23 -33.42 24.63
C PHE A 615 -14.74 -34.03 23.33
N SER A 616 -15.41 -35.18 23.44
CA SER A 616 -16.24 -35.73 22.39
C SER A 616 -17.59 -34.99 22.38
N ARG A 617 -18.13 -34.73 21.18
CA ARG A 617 -19.52 -34.31 21.01
C ARG A 617 -20.21 -35.26 20.02
N VAL A 618 -21.41 -35.68 20.39
CA VAL A 618 -22.17 -36.74 19.74
C VAL A 618 -22.62 -36.34 18.34
N LYS A 619 -22.60 -37.29 17.40
CA LYS A 619 -23.29 -37.16 16.11
C LYS A 619 -24.79 -37.39 16.31
N GLN A 620 -25.61 -36.56 15.67
CA GLN A 620 -26.92 -37.02 15.17
C GLN A 620 -26.85 -37.03 13.64
N GLU A 621 -27.54 -37.98 13.03
CA GLU A 621 -27.59 -38.17 11.59
C GLU A 621 -28.89 -37.59 11.05
N SER A 622 -28.79 -36.85 9.94
CA SER A 622 -29.91 -36.57 9.06
C SER A 622 -29.43 -36.68 7.61
N THR A 623 -30.26 -37.26 6.77
CA THR A 623 -29.99 -37.43 5.34
C THR A 623 -30.32 -36.16 4.57
N ASN A 624 -29.58 -35.88 3.48
CA ASN A 624 -30.15 -35.89 2.13
C ASN A 624 -29.09 -35.54 1.05
N GLU A 625 -29.05 -36.39 0.02
CA GLU A 625 -28.97 -36.09 -1.42
C GLU A 625 -27.75 -35.37 -2.04
N ASP A 626 -27.46 -35.78 -3.29
CA ASP A 626 -26.28 -35.41 -4.07
C ASP A 626 -26.36 -34.03 -4.73
N THR A 627 -25.26 -33.28 -4.70
CA THR A 627 -24.80 -32.48 -5.86
C THR A 627 -23.26 -32.49 -5.96
N GLY A 628 -22.74 -32.62 -7.19
CA GLY A 628 -21.32 -32.93 -7.42
C GLY A 628 -20.35 -31.74 -7.26
N ALA A 629 -19.42 -31.85 -6.30
CA ALA A 629 -18.39 -30.83 -6.06
C ALA A 629 -17.28 -30.78 -7.14
N VAL A 630 -17.38 -29.83 -8.08
CA VAL A 630 -16.34 -29.58 -9.09
C VAL A 630 -15.13 -28.85 -8.47
N LYS A 631 -13.93 -29.40 -8.70
CA LYS A 631 -12.66 -28.91 -8.11
C LYS A 631 -12.27 -27.53 -8.65
N ALA A 632 -12.31 -26.51 -7.80
CA ALA A 632 -11.85 -25.16 -8.13
C ALA A 632 -10.32 -25.09 -8.32
N ALA A 633 -9.87 -25.06 -9.58
CA ALA A 633 -8.48 -24.80 -9.92
C ALA A 633 -8.23 -23.29 -10.08
N GLN A 634 -7.29 -22.73 -9.31
CA GLN A 634 -6.94 -21.31 -9.36
C GLN A 634 -6.19 -20.92 -10.65
N GLN A 635 -6.95 -20.57 -11.69
CA GLN A 635 -6.43 -19.90 -12.89
C GLN A 635 -6.59 -18.39 -12.73
N HIS A 636 -5.48 -17.64 -12.76
CA HIS A 636 -5.53 -16.19 -12.93
C HIS A 636 -6.00 -15.92 -14.37
N THR A 637 -7.27 -15.56 -14.52
CA THR A 637 -7.88 -15.13 -15.77
C THR A 637 -8.56 -13.80 -15.51
N ILE A 638 -8.42 -12.84 -16.43
CA ILE A 638 -9.09 -11.54 -16.32
C ILE A 638 -10.57 -11.75 -16.63
N ARG A 639 -11.32 -12.14 -15.60
CA ARG A 639 -12.78 -12.35 -15.63
C ARG A 639 -13.51 -11.08 -15.23
N VAL A 640 -13.42 -10.06 -16.08
CA VAL A 640 -14.55 -9.12 -16.25
C VAL A 640 -15.59 -9.87 -17.07
N LYS A 641 -16.48 -10.61 -16.40
CA LYS A 641 -17.58 -11.34 -17.04
C LYS A 641 -18.70 -10.36 -17.42
N GLN A 642 -18.48 -9.58 -18.48
CA GLN A 642 -19.59 -8.96 -19.22
C GLN A 642 -20.18 -9.98 -20.19
N GLU A 643 -20.98 -10.88 -19.63
CA GLU A 643 -21.93 -11.71 -20.36
C GLU A 643 -23.29 -11.04 -20.22
N PRO A 644 -23.79 -10.33 -21.24
CA PRO A 644 -25.13 -9.77 -21.19
C PRO A 644 -26.13 -10.94 -21.09
N ILE A 645 -26.96 -10.91 -20.06
CA ILE A 645 -28.10 -11.81 -19.93
C ILE A 645 -29.07 -11.44 -21.07
N TYR A 646 -29.29 -12.38 -21.98
CA TYR A 646 -30.48 -12.32 -22.83
C TYR A 646 -31.68 -12.66 -21.94
N ILE A 647 -32.66 -11.78 -21.95
CA ILE A 647 -34.04 -12.13 -21.60
C ILE A 647 -34.66 -12.47 -22.95
N ASP A 648 -35.06 -13.71 -23.13
CA ASP A 648 -35.78 -14.13 -24.33
C ASP A 648 -37.26 -13.77 -24.11
N GLU A 649 -37.76 -12.76 -24.83
CA GLU A 649 -39.16 -12.34 -24.83
C GLU A 649 -39.97 -13.24 -25.78
N ASP A 650 -40.16 -14.51 -25.37
CA ASP A 650 -41.02 -15.45 -26.09
C ASP A 650 -42.51 -15.15 -25.82
N THR A 651 -43.13 -14.49 -26.81
CA THR A 651 -44.56 -14.57 -27.18
C THR A 651 -45.63 -14.44 -26.09
N GLU A 652 -46.29 -13.28 -26.04
CA GLU A 652 -47.72 -13.24 -25.70
C GLU A 652 -48.54 -13.84 -26.86
N SER A 653 -49.31 -14.89 -26.60
CA SER A 653 -50.42 -15.33 -27.46
C SER A 653 -51.41 -16.20 -26.68
N GLU A 654 -52.66 -15.71 -26.60
CA GLU A 654 -53.83 -16.30 -25.90
C GLU A 654 -53.83 -16.25 -24.36
#